data_AF-A0A2D5YT74-F1
#
_entry.id   AF-A0A2D5YT74-F1
#
_cell.length_a   1.000
_cell.length_b   1.000
_cell.length_c   1.000
_cell.angle_alpha   90.00
_cell.angle_beta   90.00
_cell.angle_gamma   90.00
#
_symmetry.space_group_name_H-M   'P 1'
#
loop_
_entity.id
_entity.type
_entity.pdbx_description
1 polymer ?
#
loop_
_entity_poly.entity_id
_entity_poly.type
_entity_poly.pdbx_seq_one_letter_code
_entity_poly.pdbx_strand_id
1 'polypeptide(L)'
;MRIEALEDIQWSFPGGLTGLIAALIACFLIVWISYAFTLVHLRRWARLLLGLCRAAAMILILLCLTRPTLVTETHLDADPRPKVAVVFDESGSMDVEGIHGATRRERALWYWNQTLANQDEHLELDTFAFADEMRTVDQPADAAPPVTDGADEADEPPVRGTALYRNLADWAHRFSSQGYDAVICLTDGVDTSADTRQLALDAVHQTGLRHAFVPMTTELVSKPFVEIAKLESASVGLVGTKVPVNMLIRASELPADEPLSITVRDDDHVIYEQDIKHHGQTLVARAVMFELPISSDRTMTYEAAIHNPVETLASVKWTVQGVREDKPSVLLYQGALDWGTRHLRGVFDRTDNAEMETRFAAGAMPSPSGSAYVEDPFPGPTEIRRFHVVMLMNLSRQQMTAKMESTLRDYVSEGGGLLVINANPASAAALAESRIEQFLPVIFADATSTNRRVPSHMDRYHDITVQKRVQSIRLHSSFARDPVRTGRDALHTLSLTRDGRESPIFGFAVSGGKEITDGLPRYASLAPVLRAKPGATVLARAEVGHLATSDGQPPIALAVQRYGKGRSAVLTTDSLWRWRLQIEADSFAYDQFWRHLVSYLATAIKRRPAWMLESTIHPPDQLVEVRFLLPETAPQSFEDLTFAAVSDDASSVLRMEPTEKPDEYRSAVTTQAGHSWRLVAREGEAVVAEAYITGRATSVDPEFKALKADRRGLAEIAAASGGTLIDPDGRFDYANWLPRYPSEVVQTERKALWHTSWVFGILLGLFLVELLVRRLNRMI
;
A
#
# COMPACT_ATOMS: atom_id res chain seq x y z
N MET A 1 -22.27 34.01 48.32
CA MET A 1 -21.19 34.93 48.71
C MET A 1 -21.31 35.19 50.21
N ARG A 2 -20.53 34.47 51.02
CA ARG A 2 -20.50 34.67 52.47
C ARG A 2 -19.32 35.58 52.75
N ILE A 3 -19.58 36.76 53.31
CA ILE A 3 -18.54 37.74 53.61
C ILE A 3 -18.30 37.64 55.11
N GLU A 4 -17.21 37.00 55.50
CA GLU A 4 -16.69 37.09 56.87
C GLU A 4 -15.60 38.16 56.87
N ALA A 5 -15.90 39.27 57.56
CA ALA A 5 -14.96 40.35 57.76
C ALA A 5 -14.37 40.21 59.17
N LEU A 6 -13.09 39.89 59.24
CA LEU A 6 -12.33 39.95 60.49
C LEU A 6 -11.69 41.34 60.58
N GLU A 7 -12.07 42.08 61.63
CA GLU A 7 -11.48 43.38 61.95
C GLU A 7 -10.44 43.21 63.04
N ASP A 8 -9.18 43.52 62.74
CA ASP A 8 -8.10 43.56 63.74
C ASP A 8 -7.44 44.95 63.74
N ILE A 9 -7.13 45.45 64.95
CA ILE A 9 -6.45 46.74 65.13
C ILE A 9 -4.99 46.47 65.41
N GLN A 10 -4.17 46.72 64.40
CA GLN A 10 -2.72 46.59 64.52
C GLN A 10 -2.10 47.94 64.84
N TRP A 11 -1.12 47.94 65.75
CA TRP A 11 -0.34 49.11 66.15
C TRP A 11 1.14 48.78 66.18
N SER A 12 1.98 49.78 65.93
CA SER A 12 3.43 49.66 65.93
C SER A 12 4.06 50.86 66.63
N PHE A 13 4.87 50.61 67.66
CA PHE A 13 5.62 51.65 68.36
C PHE A 13 7.10 51.23 68.51
N PRO A 14 8.07 52.15 68.36
CA PRO A 14 9.48 51.82 68.58
C PRO A 14 9.72 51.28 70.00
N GLY A 15 10.22 50.06 70.11
CA GLY A 15 10.38 49.37 71.40
C GLY A 15 9.10 48.69 71.93
N GLY A 16 8.06 48.56 71.10
CA GLY A 16 6.82 47.85 71.45
C GLY A 16 6.09 48.46 72.65
N LEU A 17 5.51 47.61 73.50
CA LEU A 17 4.77 48.03 74.69
C LEU A 17 5.66 48.78 75.71
N THR A 18 6.93 48.37 75.85
CA THR A 18 7.85 49.00 76.82
C THR A 18 8.27 50.40 76.36
N GLY A 19 8.49 50.59 75.06
CA GLY A 19 8.71 51.91 74.46
C GLY A 19 7.52 52.85 74.66
N LEU A 20 6.29 52.35 74.47
CA LEU A 20 5.05 53.11 74.69
C LEU A 20 4.94 53.60 76.14
N ILE A 21 5.20 52.71 77.11
CA ILE A 21 5.16 53.03 78.54
C ILE A 21 6.21 54.09 78.88
N ALA A 22 7.44 53.95 78.38
CA ALA A 22 8.50 54.95 78.59
C ALA A 22 8.12 56.32 78.02
N ALA A 23 7.53 56.36 76.83
CA ALA A 23 7.07 57.59 76.21
C ALA A 23 5.92 58.25 76.99
N LEU A 24 4.98 57.46 77.56
CA LEU A 24 3.94 57.98 78.45
C LEU A 24 4.52 58.61 79.72
N ILE A 25 5.53 57.98 80.33
CA ILE A 25 6.24 58.52 81.51
C ILE A 25 6.94 59.84 81.15
N ALA A 26 7.62 59.90 80.00
CA ALA A 26 8.27 61.11 79.52
C ALA A 26 7.26 62.26 79.27
N CYS A 27 6.13 61.97 78.62
CA CYS A 27 5.05 62.94 78.42
C CYS A 27 4.51 63.47 79.76
N PHE A 28 4.30 62.59 80.75
CA PHE A 28 3.88 63.00 82.10
C PHE A 28 4.90 63.92 82.76
N LEU A 29 6.19 63.58 82.70
CA LEU A 29 7.27 64.41 83.24
C LEU A 29 7.34 65.78 82.55
N ILE A 30 7.21 65.83 81.22
CA ILE A 30 7.22 67.09 80.44
C ILE A 30 6.05 67.99 80.86
N VAL A 31 4.83 67.44 80.97
CA VAL A 31 3.66 68.17 81.45
C VAL A 31 3.90 68.66 82.87
N TRP A 32 4.37 67.80 83.77
CA TRP A 32 4.63 68.15 85.16
C TRP A 32 5.67 69.28 85.30
N ILE A 33 6.82 69.17 84.62
CA ILE A 33 7.89 70.20 84.61
C ILE A 33 7.37 71.51 84.04
N SER A 34 6.61 71.48 82.93
CA SER A 34 6.06 72.68 82.29
C SER A 34 5.16 73.50 83.21
N TYR A 35 4.45 72.85 84.16
CA TYR A 35 3.57 73.53 85.12
C TYR A 35 4.16 73.68 86.52
N ALA A 36 5.29 73.01 86.83
CA ALA A 36 6.04 73.18 88.07
C ALA A 36 6.93 74.44 88.04
N PHE A 37 7.48 74.79 86.88
CA PHE A 37 8.42 75.92 86.72
C PHE A 37 7.79 77.18 86.08
N THR A 38 6.46 77.32 86.11
CA THR A 38 5.79 78.48 85.52
C THR A 38 5.98 79.74 86.38
N LEU A 39 6.60 80.78 85.81
CA LEU A 39 6.91 82.07 86.48
C LEU A 39 5.68 82.97 86.74
N VAL A 40 4.46 82.56 86.33
CA VAL A 40 3.22 83.33 86.43
C VAL A 40 2.29 82.73 87.50
N HIS A 41 1.69 83.57 88.36
CA HIS A 41 0.72 83.14 89.38
C HIS A 41 -0.60 82.68 88.74
N LEU A 42 -0.77 81.37 88.64
CA LEU A 42 -1.94 80.69 88.07
C LEU A 42 -2.95 80.27 89.14
N ARG A 43 -4.26 80.49 88.87
CA ARG A 43 -5.36 79.89 89.66
C ARG A 43 -5.32 78.36 89.55
N ARG A 44 -5.66 77.67 90.64
CA ARG A 44 -5.59 76.19 90.74
C ARG A 44 -6.37 75.47 89.63
N TRP A 45 -7.57 75.95 89.29
CA TRP A 45 -8.38 75.37 88.22
C TRP A 45 -7.77 75.56 86.82
N ALA A 46 -7.14 76.71 86.56
CA ALA A 46 -6.49 76.99 85.29
C ALA A 46 -5.26 76.10 85.08
N ARG A 47 -4.50 75.84 86.16
CA ARG A 47 -3.37 74.90 86.13
C ARG A 47 -3.83 73.46 85.84
N LEU A 48 -4.92 73.02 86.46
CA LEU A 48 -5.51 71.70 86.21
C LEU A 48 -6.00 71.58 84.76
N LEU A 49 -6.74 72.58 84.27
CA LEU A 49 -7.30 72.56 82.92
C LEU A 49 -6.19 72.57 81.84
N LEU A 50 -5.19 73.44 81.99
CA LEU A 50 -4.05 73.50 81.07
C LEU A 50 -3.23 72.21 81.11
N GLY A 51 -2.97 71.67 82.31
CA GLY A 51 -2.32 70.38 82.49
C GLY A 51 -3.07 69.24 81.81
N LEU A 52 -4.40 69.21 81.95
CA LEU A 52 -5.26 68.20 81.33
C LEU A 52 -5.31 68.34 79.80
N CYS A 53 -5.41 69.56 79.27
CA CYS A 53 -5.33 69.81 77.83
C CYS A 53 -3.97 69.37 77.25
N ARG A 54 -2.87 69.68 77.94
CA ARG A 54 -1.51 69.29 77.52
C ARG A 54 -1.31 67.79 77.56
N ALA A 55 -1.77 67.14 78.64
CA ALA A 55 -1.72 65.69 78.77
C ALA A 55 -2.56 65.00 77.69
N ALA A 56 -3.79 65.48 77.43
CA ALA A 56 -4.65 64.96 76.38
C ALA A 56 -4.02 65.12 74.99
N ALA A 57 -3.40 66.27 74.70
CA ALA A 57 -2.71 66.49 73.44
C ALA A 57 -1.50 65.55 73.27
N MET A 58 -0.71 65.35 74.34
CA MET A 58 0.44 64.43 74.31
C MET A 58 0.03 62.98 74.15
N ILE A 59 -1.04 62.53 74.83
CA ILE A 59 -1.59 61.18 74.67
C ILE A 59 -2.10 60.98 73.24
N LEU A 60 -2.79 61.97 72.66
CA LEU A 60 -3.30 61.89 71.31
C LEU A 60 -2.17 61.85 70.26
N ILE A 61 -1.11 62.63 70.44
CA ILE A 61 0.10 62.57 69.60
C ILE A 61 0.78 61.19 69.72
N LEU A 62 0.87 60.65 70.93
CA LEU A 62 1.45 59.33 71.18
C LEU A 62 0.61 58.22 70.52
N LEU A 63 -0.73 58.35 70.52
CA LEU A 63 -1.65 57.48 69.79
C LEU A 63 -1.51 57.62 68.26
N CYS A 64 -1.19 58.81 67.74
CA CYS A 64 -0.85 58.95 66.32
C CYS A 64 0.49 58.27 65.98
N LEU A 65 1.47 58.33 66.89
CA LEU A 65 2.79 57.73 66.71
C LEU A 65 2.75 56.19 66.74
N THR A 66 1.78 55.57 67.41
CA THR A 66 1.58 54.11 67.38
C THR A 66 1.01 53.60 66.06
N ARG A 67 0.69 54.51 65.12
CA ARG A 67 0.15 54.21 63.78
C ARG A 67 -0.96 53.14 63.80
N PRO A 68 -2.05 53.33 64.57
CA PRO A 68 -3.17 52.40 64.55
C PRO A 68 -3.71 52.24 63.11
N THR A 69 -3.66 51.02 62.60
CA THR A 69 -4.22 50.63 61.31
C THR A 69 -5.27 49.57 61.53
N LEU A 70 -6.49 49.84 61.06
CA LEU A 70 -7.54 48.84 60.97
C LEU A 70 -7.23 47.98 59.74
N VAL A 71 -7.02 46.69 59.96
CA VAL A 71 -6.87 45.71 58.89
C VAL A 71 -8.19 44.98 58.79
N THR A 72 -8.84 45.09 57.63
CA THR A 72 -10.05 44.34 57.32
C THR A 72 -9.67 43.27 56.30
N GLU A 73 -9.70 42.02 56.73
CA GLU A 73 -9.54 40.88 55.81
C GLU A 73 -10.93 40.47 55.33
N THR A 74 -11.17 40.63 54.03
CA THR A 74 -12.41 40.24 53.39
C THR A 74 -12.15 38.98 52.60
N HIS A 75 -12.70 37.87 53.08
CA HIS A 75 -12.65 36.59 52.37
C HIS A 75 -13.73 36.62 51.28
N LEU A 76 -13.32 36.74 50.01
CA LEU A 76 -14.22 36.66 48.86
C LEU A 76 -14.16 35.23 48.30
N ASP A 77 -15.21 34.45 48.56
CA ASP A 77 -15.44 33.19 47.87
C ASP A 77 -15.80 33.51 46.41
N ALA A 78 -14.85 33.36 45.49
CA ALA A 78 -15.12 33.34 44.06
C ALA A 78 -15.31 31.89 43.61
N ASP A 79 -16.48 31.59 43.05
CA ASP A 79 -16.80 30.30 42.40
C ASP A 79 -16.83 30.51 40.87
N PRO A 80 -15.67 30.66 40.19
CA PRO A 80 -15.65 30.85 38.75
C PRO A 80 -16.14 29.57 38.05
N ARG A 81 -17.10 29.73 37.13
CA ARG A 81 -17.53 28.64 36.25
C ARG A 81 -16.39 28.30 35.28
N PRO A 82 -16.08 27.01 35.05
CA PRO A 82 -15.09 26.64 34.04
C PRO A 82 -15.52 27.12 32.65
N LYS A 83 -14.58 27.69 31.90
CA LYS A 83 -14.81 28.18 30.54
C LYS A 83 -14.52 27.07 29.52
N VAL A 84 -15.50 26.67 28.74
CA VAL A 84 -15.42 25.52 27.83
C VAL A 84 -15.73 25.92 26.39
N ALA A 85 -14.84 25.57 25.47
CA ALA A 85 -15.07 25.76 24.04
C ALA A 85 -15.82 24.55 23.48
N VAL A 86 -16.98 24.77 22.84
CA VAL A 86 -17.75 23.72 22.17
C VAL A 86 -17.55 23.84 20.67
N VAL A 87 -17.00 22.79 20.06
CA VAL A 87 -16.57 22.77 18.66
C VAL A 87 -17.46 21.81 17.87
N PHE A 88 -18.09 22.30 16.81
CA PHE A 88 -18.94 21.53 15.90
C PHE A 88 -18.21 21.24 14.59
N ASP A 89 -18.29 19.98 14.16
CA ASP A 89 -17.82 19.54 12.85
C ASP A 89 -18.86 19.84 11.75
N GLU A 90 -18.44 20.54 10.70
CA GLU A 90 -19.22 20.94 9.52
C GLU A 90 -18.71 20.28 8.23
N SER A 91 -17.98 19.18 8.36
CA SER A 91 -17.52 18.40 7.21
C SER A 91 -18.66 17.82 6.38
N GLY A 92 -18.35 17.46 5.14
CA GLY A 92 -19.31 16.80 4.25
C GLY A 92 -19.86 15.47 4.82
N SER A 93 -19.08 14.75 5.63
CA SER A 93 -19.53 13.51 6.28
C SER A 93 -20.61 13.72 7.35
N MET A 94 -20.70 14.94 7.92
CA MET A 94 -21.64 15.28 8.96
C MET A 94 -23.06 15.52 8.43
N ASP A 95 -23.19 15.92 7.17
CA ASP A 95 -24.45 16.23 6.49
C ASP A 95 -25.07 14.99 5.78
N VAL A 96 -24.44 13.81 5.86
CA VAL A 96 -24.97 12.58 5.23
C VAL A 96 -26.13 12.01 6.02
N GLU A 97 -27.24 11.73 5.33
CA GLU A 97 -28.39 11.03 5.92
C GLU A 97 -28.03 9.58 6.26
N GLY A 98 -28.28 9.20 7.52
CA GLY A 98 -28.16 7.82 7.96
C GLY A 98 -29.34 6.94 7.53
N ILE A 99 -29.24 5.64 7.86
CA ILE A 99 -30.31 4.64 7.60
C ILE A 99 -31.68 5.06 8.17
N HIS A 100 -31.70 5.85 9.25
CA HIS A 100 -32.92 6.35 9.89
C HIS A 100 -33.36 7.75 9.42
N GLY A 101 -32.74 8.29 8.36
CA GLY A 101 -33.07 9.58 7.76
C GLY A 101 -32.58 10.81 8.53
N ALA A 102 -31.83 10.64 9.62
CA ALA A 102 -31.22 11.75 10.36
C ALA A 102 -29.73 11.86 10.06
N THR A 103 -29.21 13.08 9.95
CA THR A 103 -27.77 13.32 9.71
C THR A 103 -26.96 13.28 11.01
N ARG A 104 -25.64 13.09 10.91
CA ARG A 104 -24.73 13.15 12.09
C ARG A 104 -24.76 14.54 12.72
N ARG A 105 -24.92 15.58 11.90
CA ARG A 105 -25.05 16.97 12.33
C ARG A 105 -26.36 17.26 13.06
N GLU A 106 -27.48 16.79 12.54
CA GLU A 106 -28.77 16.90 13.25
C GLU A 106 -28.69 16.25 14.63
N ARG A 107 -27.96 15.13 14.73
CA ARG A 107 -27.68 14.47 16.01
C ARG A 107 -26.78 15.31 16.92
N ALA A 108 -25.77 15.99 16.39
CA ALA A 108 -24.93 16.91 17.15
C ALA A 108 -25.74 18.11 17.69
N LEU A 109 -26.62 18.68 16.87
CA LEU A 109 -27.53 19.76 17.28
C LEU A 109 -28.56 19.29 18.31
N TRP A 110 -29.08 18.06 18.16
CA TRP A 110 -29.95 17.45 19.16
C TRP A 110 -29.21 17.29 20.50
N TYR A 111 -27.97 16.79 20.49
CA TYR A 111 -27.16 16.64 21.69
C TYR A 111 -26.89 17.97 22.39
N TRP A 112 -26.58 19.02 21.61
CA TRP A 112 -26.43 20.38 22.12
C TRP A 112 -27.69 20.85 22.84
N ASN A 113 -28.84 20.83 22.15
CA ASN A 113 -30.10 21.37 22.67
C ASN A 113 -30.62 20.59 23.89
N GLN A 114 -30.43 19.27 23.93
CA GLN A 114 -30.96 18.44 25.02
C GLN A 114 -30.00 18.34 26.21
N THR A 115 -28.68 18.38 25.98
CA THR A 115 -27.68 18.09 27.01
C THR A 115 -26.84 19.30 27.36
N LEU A 116 -26.06 19.84 26.41
CA LEU A 116 -25.04 20.85 26.69
C LEU A 116 -25.62 22.23 27.00
N ALA A 117 -26.62 22.69 26.24
CA ALA A 117 -27.25 23.99 26.44
C ALA A 117 -27.87 24.14 27.85
N ASN A 118 -28.30 23.03 28.44
CA ASN A 118 -28.87 23.00 29.79
C ASN A 118 -27.80 23.01 30.90
N GLN A 119 -26.51 23.00 30.58
CA GLN A 119 -25.39 23.04 31.53
C GLN A 119 -24.81 24.44 31.75
N ASP A 120 -25.41 25.50 31.20
CA ASP A 120 -24.93 26.89 31.32
C ASP A 120 -24.89 27.40 32.79
N GLU A 121 -25.72 26.83 33.67
CA GLU A 121 -25.63 27.08 35.12
C GLU A 121 -24.30 26.58 35.73
N HIS A 122 -23.60 25.66 35.03
CA HIS A 122 -22.38 25.02 35.51
C HIS A 122 -21.10 25.35 34.74
N LEU A 123 -21.21 25.66 33.45
CA LEU A 123 -20.10 25.91 32.54
C LEU A 123 -20.35 27.21 31.77
N GLU A 124 -19.30 27.98 31.48
CA GLU A 124 -19.39 29.09 30.52
C GLU A 124 -19.04 28.55 29.12
N LEU A 125 -20.02 28.46 28.23
CA LEU A 125 -19.88 27.80 26.93
C LEU A 125 -19.72 28.81 25.79
N ASP A 126 -18.63 28.71 25.03
CA ASP A 126 -18.45 29.44 23.76
C ASP A 126 -18.47 28.47 22.58
N THR A 127 -19.15 28.83 21.49
CA THR A 127 -19.38 27.93 20.34
C THR A 127 -18.51 28.27 19.12
N PHE A 128 -17.96 27.21 18.51
CA PHE A 128 -17.10 27.26 17.33
C PHE A 128 -17.48 26.16 16.35
N ALA A 129 -17.14 26.34 15.08
CA ALA A 129 -17.32 25.32 14.05
C ALA A 129 -16.07 25.19 13.17
N PHE A 130 -15.87 24.01 12.57
CA PHE A 130 -14.75 23.77 11.65
C PHE A 130 -15.13 22.79 10.53
N ALA A 131 -14.44 22.91 9.40
CA ALA A 131 -14.34 21.89 8.35
C ALA A 131 -12.89 21.89 7.83
N ASP A 132 -12.57 22.85 6.95
CA ASP A 132 -11.18 23.15 6.56
C ASP A 132 -10.52 24.15 7.52
N GLU A 133 -11.28 25.16 8.00
CA GLU A 133 -10.81 26.21 8.92
C GLU A 133 -11.81 26.41 10.08
N MET A 134 -11.31 26.90 11.22
CA MET A 134 -12.12 27.20 12.40
C MET A 134 -12.76 28.60 12.34
N ARG A 135 -14.05 28.68 12.68
CA ARG A 135 -14.82 29.92 12.82
C ARG A 135 -15.59 29.98 14.14
N THR A 136 -15.83 31.19 14.64
CA THR A 136 -16.71 31.43 15.80
C THR A 136 -18.16 31.51 15.34
N VAL A 137 -19.09 30.96 16.11
CA VAL A 137 -20.52 30.91 15.78
C VAL A 137 -21.33 31.36 16.98
N ASP A 138 -22.30 32.27 16.78
CA ASP A 138 -23.15 32.80 17.86
C ASP A 138 -24.26 31.82 18.26
N GLN A 139 -24.85 31.09 17.31
CA GLN A 139 -25.76 29.97 17.57
C GLN A 139 -25.36 28.73 16.78
N PRO A 140 -25.42 27.52 17.36
CA PRO A 140 -25.12 26.28 16.63
C PRO A 140 -26.00 26.06 15.38
N ALA A 141 -27.17 26.69 15.29
CA ALA A 141 -28.03 26.67 14.11
C ALA A 141 -27.48 27.49 12.92
N ASP A 142 -26.68 28.53 13.18
CA ASP A 142 -25.99 29.35 12.16
C ASP A 142 -24.77 28.63 11.56
N ALA A 143 -24.55 27.39 11.98
CA ALA A 143 -23.64 26.48 11.32
C ALA A 143 -24.08 26.17 9.87
N ALA A 144 -25.37 26.33 9.52
CA ALA A 144 -26.01 25.83 8.30
C ALA A 144 -25.22 26.09 6.98
N PRO A 145 -25.29 25.18 5.98
CA PRO A 145 -24.71 25.46 4.68
C PRO A 145 -25.36 26.74 4.11
N PRO A 146 -24.63 27.58 3.36
CA PRO A 146 -25.28 28.66 2.64
C PRO A 146 -26.34 28.04 1.73
N VAL A 147 -27.61 28.30 2.03
CA VAL A 147 -28.69 28.04 1.09
C VAL A 147 -28.42 28.98 -0.08
N THR A 148 -27.87 28.46 -1.17
CA THR A 148 -27.84 29.19 -2.44
C THR A 148 -29.26 29.24 -2.95
N ASP A 149 -30.00 30.29 -2.56
CA ASP A 149 -31.24 30.66 -3.24
C ASP A 149 -30.89 30.98 -4.70
N GLY A 150 -31.00 29.97 -5.59
CA GLY A 150 -30.85 30.12 -7.03
C GLY A 150 -29.90 29.16 -7.76
N ALA A 151 -29.39 28.09 -7.14
CA ALA A 151 -28.71 27.04 -7.90
C ALA A 151 -29.74 26.05 -8.46
N ASP A 152 -29.70 25.80 -9.77
CA ASP A 152 -30.47 24.75 -10.43
C ASP A 152 -30.23 23.40 -9.72
N GLU A 153 -31.24 22.52 -9.67
CA GLU A 153 -31.24 21.16 -9.06
C GLU A 153 -30.15 20.20 -9.60
N ALA A 154 -29.18 20.67 -10.40
CA ALA A 154 -28.17 19.87 -11.08
C ALA A 154 -26.75 19.96 -10.48
N ASP A 155 -26.45 20.93 -9.61
CA ASP A 155 -25.13 21.03 -8.96
C ASP A 155 -25.23 20.62 -7.48
N GLU A 156 -24.79 19.41 -7.14
CA GLU A 156 -24.54 19.01 -5.76
C GLU A 156 -23.54 20.03 -5.13
N PRO A 157 -23.80 20.55 -3.92
CA PRO A 157 -22.86 21.47 -3.27
C PRO A 157 -21.49 20.80 -3.11
N PRO A 158 -20.38 21.55 -3.26
CA PRO A 158 -19.05 20.99 -3.15
C PRO A 158 -18.86 20.34 -1.78
N VAL A 159 -18.41 19.08 -1.79
CA VAL A 159 -18.12 18.30 -0.59
C VAL A 159 -17.01 19.02 0.19
N ARG A 160 -17.29 19.43 1.42
CA ARG A 160 -16.31 20.06 2.31
C ARG A 160 -15.43 18.98 2.93
N GLY A 161 -14.11 19.10 2.76
CA GLY A 161 -13.13 18.25 3.43
C GLY A 161 -13.06 18.51 4.93
N THR A 162 -12.34 17.65 5.64
CA THR A 162 -12.15 17.69 7.10
C THR A 162 -10.67 17.73 7.42
N ALA A 163 -10.18 18.87 7.90
CA ALA A 163 -8.81 19.04 8.40
C ALA A 163 -8.78 19.02 9.94
N LEU A 164 -9.35 17.99 10.55
CA LEU A 164 -9.49 17.82 12.01
C LEU A 164 -8.14 17.94 12.73
N TYR A 165 -7.10 17.23 12.31
CA TYR A 165 -5.82 17.20 13.01
C TYR A 165 -5.10 18.54 13.00
N ARG A 166 -5.20 19.27 11.88
CA ARG A 166 -4.65 20.63 11.75
C ARG A 166 -5.42 21.63 12.61
N ASN A 167 -6.75 21.63 12.51
CA ASN A 167 -7.61 22.52 13.29
C ASN A 167 -7.46 22.27 14.79
N LEU A 168 -7.33 20.99 15.18
CA LEU A 168 -7.09 20.61 16.55
C LEU A 168 -5.76 21.13 17.10
N ALA A 169 -4.70 21.03 16.32
CA ALA A 169 -3.41 21.59 16.71
C ALA A 169 -3.48 23.12 16.89
N ASP A 170 -4.15 23.82 15.97
CA ASP A 170 -4.33 25.28 16.07
C ASP A 170 -5.17 25.69 17.28
N TRP A 171 -6.34 25.07 17.46
CA TRP A 171 -7.26 25.44 18.53
C TRP A 171 -6.73 25.09 19.91
N ALA A 172 -5.91 24.04 20.04
CA ALA A 172 -5.36 23.64 21.34
C ALA A 172 -4.47 24.75 21.90
N HIS A 173 -3.65 25.39 21.05
CA HIS A 173 -2.85 26.54 21.43
C HIS A 173 -3.70 27.80 21.62
N ARG A 174 -4.62 28.07 20.68
CA ARG A 174 -5.50 29.25 20.74
C ARG A 174 -6.35 29.29 22.01
N PHE A 175 -7.06 28.21 22.31
CA PHE A 175 -7.96 28.15 23.47
C PHE A 175 -7.21 28.13 24.80
N SER A 176 -6.06 27.44 24.87
CA SER A 176 -5.19 27.52 26.05
C SER A 176 -4.74 28.97 26.32
N SER A 177 -4.37 29.72 25.28
CA SER A 177 -3.96 31.14 25.42
C SER A 177 -5.10 32.08 25.79
N GLN A 178 -6.34 31.73 25.47
CA GLN A 178 -7.55 32.50 25.75
C GLN A 178 -8.18 32.16 27.12
N GLY A 179 -7.57 31.24 27.87
CA GLY A 179 -8.02 30.89 29.22
C GLY A 179 -9.20 29.92 29.26
N TYR A 180 -9.39 29.08 28.24
CA TYR A 180 -10.35 27.97 28.32
C TYR A 180 -9.79 26.84 29.18
N ASP A 181 -10.67 26.22 29.97
CA ASP A 181 -10.36 25.08 30.84
C ASP A 181 -10.49 23.73 30.12
N ALA A 182 -11.37 23.65 29.11
CA ALA A 182 -11.58 22.45 28.30
C ALA A 182 -12.20 22.74 26.92
N VAL A 183 -12.18 21.70 26.07
CA VAL A 183 -12.83 21.67 24.76
C VAL A 183 -13.78 20.48 24.70
N ILE A 184 -14.99 20.67 24.19
CA ILE A 184 -15.94 19.60 23.84
C ILE A 184 -16.14 19.64 22.34
N CYS A 185 -15.73 18.60 21.62
CA CYS A 185 -15.83 18.54 20.16
C CYS A 185 -16.84 17.47 19.71
N LEU A 186 -17.81 17.87 18.90
CA LEU A 186 -18.82 17.00 18.30
C LEU A 186 -18.41 16.71 16.85
N THR A 187 -17.90 15.51 16.60
CA THR A 187 -17.30 15.10 15.31
C THR A 187 -17.45 13.59 15.12
N ASP A 188 -17.32 13.10 13.90
CA ASP A 188 -17.14 11.68 13.62
C ASP A 188 -15.67 11.21 13.69
N GLY A 189 -14.73 12.15 13.86
CA GLY A 189 -13.31 11.89 14.04
C GLY A 189 -12.53 11.53 12.77
N VAL A 190 -13.15 11.67 11.60
CA VAL A 190 -12.51 11.42 10.30
C VAL A 190 -11.70 12.65 9.90
N ASP A 191 -10.51 12.43 9.36
CA ASP A 191 -9.67 13.47 8.77
C ASP A 191 -9.34 13.04 7.33
N THR A 192 -9.59 13.93 6.37
CA THR A 192 -9.34 13.69 4.94
C THR A 192 -8.16 14.48 4.40
N SER A 193 -7.47 15.24 5.27
CA SER A 193 -6.26 15.96 4.93
C SER A 193 -5.04 15.02 4.86
N ALA A 194 -3.93 15.54 4.32
CA ALA A 194 -2.65 14.82 4.33
C ALA A 194 -1.95 14.83 5.71
N ASP A 195 -2.54 15.49 6.72
CA ASP A 195 -1.92 15.67 8.03
C ASP A 195 -1.99 14.39 8.87
N THR A 196 -0.97 14.19 9.70
CA THR A 196 -0.89 12.98 10.54
C THR A 196 -1.50 13.21 11.91
N ARG A 197 -2.12 12.17 12.48
CA ARG A 197 -2.64 12.17 13.86
C ARG A 197 -1.60 12.57 14.91
N GLN A 198 -0.32 12.30 14.66
CA GLN A 198 0.76 12.66 15.58
C GLN A 198 0.83 14.18 15.80
N LEU A 199 0.52 14.98 14.78
CA LEU A 199 0.46 16.44 14.88
C LEU A 199 -0.53 16.88 15.97
N ALA A 200 -1.73 16.31 15.96
CA ALA A 200 -2.79 16.61 16.93
C ALA A 200 -2.40 16.16 18.34
N LEU A 201 -1.81 14.96 18.47
CA LEU A 201 -1.36 14.42 19.76
C LEU A 201 -0.28 15.30 20.41
N ASP A 202 0.72 15.71 19.62
CA ASP A 202 1.82 16.54 20.11
C ASP A 202 1.33 17.91 20.59
N ALA A 203 0.41 18.54 19.86
CA ALA A 203 -0.16 19.84 20.21
C ALA A 203 -0.96 19.78 21.53
N VAL A 204 -1.80 18.75 21.68
CA VAL A 204 -2.62 18.54 22.88
C VAL A 204 -1.76 18.23 24.11
N HIS A 205 -0.69 17.45 23.94
CA HIS A 205 0.25 17.17 25.02
C HIS A 205 0.97 18.43 25.54
N GLN A 206 1.24 19.40 24.67
CA GLN A 206 1.96 20.62 25.04
C GLN A 206 1.10 21.62 25.81
N THR A 207 -0.20 21.70 25.51
CA THR A 207 -1.09 22.70 26.10
C THR A 207 -1.71 22.23 27.41
N GLY A 208 -1.89 20.92 27.59
CA GLY A 208 -2.55 20.34 28.76
C GLY A 208 -4.05 20.68 28.85
N LEU A 209 -4.62 21.24 27.79
CA LEU A 209 -6.04 21.57 27.67
C LEU A 209 -6.84 20.26 27.54
N ARG A 210 -7.85 20.06 28.40
CA ARG A 210 -8.64 18.81 28.40
C ARG A 210 -9.60 18.79 27.22
N HIS A 211 -9.58 17.72 26.42
CA HIS A 211 -10.47 17.54 25.28
C HIS A 211 -11.45 16.40 25.53
N ALA A 212 -12.74 16.69 25.44
CA ALA A 212 -13.78 15.69 25.34
C ALA A 212 -14.31 15.60 23.92
N PHE A 213 -14.45 14.38 23.40
CA PHE A 213 -15.05 14.15 22.09
C PHE A 213 -16.39 13.45 22.24
N VAL A 214 -17.39 13.94 21.52
CA VAL A 214 -18.70 13.28 21.38
C VAL A 214 -18.74 12.68 19.96
N PRO A 215 -18.54 11.37 19.80
CA PRO A 215 -18.49 10.73 18.49
C PRO A 215 -19.89 10.67 17.89
N MET A 216 -20.10 11.31 16.75
CA MET A 216 -21.38 11.28 16.04
C MET A 216 -21.52 10.00 15.21
N THR A 217 -22.06 8.96 15.86
CA THR A 217 -22.19 7.62 15.26
C THR A 217 -23.57 7.42 14.63
N THR A 218 -23.76 7.95 13.43
CA THR A 218 -24.88 7.53 12.57
C THR A 218 -24.37 6.49 11.57
N GLU A 219 -25.05 5.35 11.46
CA GLU A 219 -24.76 4.35 10.43
C GLU A 219 -25.09 4.92 9.05
N LEU A 220 -24.07 5.03 8.21
CA LEU A 220 -24.20 5.52 6.85
C LEU A 220 -24.32 4.35 5.88
N VAL A 221 -25.15 4.53 4.85
CA VAL A 221 -25.17 3.64 3.67
C VAL A 221 -24.04 4.10 2.74
N SER A 222 -23.26 3.17 2.18
CA SER A 222 -22.26 3.55 1.17
C SER A 222 -22.96 4.11 -0.05
N LYS A 223 -22.50 5.24 -0.62
CA LYS A 223 -23.00 5.68 -1.93
C LYS A 223 -22.81 4.56 -2.96
N PRO A 224 -23.74 4.38 -3.92
CA PRO A 224 -23.59 3.37 -4.96
C PRO A 224 -22.32 3.64 -5.74
N PHE A 225 -21.50 2.62 -5.92
CA PHE A 225 -20.27 2.74 -6.69
C PHE A 225 -19.98 1.48 -7.48
N VAL A 226 -19.30 1.67 -8.61
CA VAL A 226 -18.70 0.62 -9.42
C VAL A 226 -17.27 1.03 -9.71
N GLU A 227 -16.32 0.18 -9.38
CA GLU A 227 -14.90 0.41 -9.66
C GLU A 227 -14.25 -0.85 -10.24
N ILE A 228 -13.25 -0.63 -11.09
CA ILE A 228 -12.30 -1.66 -11.47
C ILE A 228 -11.16 -1.60 -10.45
N ALA A 229 -11.15 -2.53 -9.50
CA ALA A 229 -10.22 -2.51 -8.38
C ALA A 229 -8.82 -2.95 -8.78
N LYS A 230 -8.73 -3.91 -9.71
CA LYS A 230 -7.47 -4.48 -10.21
C LYS A 230 -7.62 -5.00 -11.63
N LEU A 231 -6.58 -4.84 -12.44
CA LEU A 231 -6.43 -5.48 -13.74
C LEU A 231 -5.02 -6.08 -13.85
N GLU A 232 -4.96 -7.35 -14.22
CA GLU A 232 -3.72 -8.08 -14.49
C GLU A 232 -3.76 -8.66 -15.91
N SER A 233 -2.73 -8.36 -16.70
CA SER A 233 -2.53 -8.91 -18.04
C SER A 233 -1.04 -9.08 -18.31
N ALA A 234 -0.67 -9.94 -19.25
CA ALA A 234 0.71 -10.03 -19.70
C ALA A 234 1.07 -8.78 -20.51
N SER A 235 2.25 -8.18 -20.26
CA SER A 235 2.73 -7.03 -21.04
C SER A 235 3.19 -7.40 -22.45
N VAL A 236 3.36 -8.69 -22.73
CA VAL A 236 3.81 -9.23 -24.02
C VAL A 236 2.95 -10.45 -24.38
N GLY A 237 2.51 -10.51 -25.64
CA GLY A 237 1.75 -11.63 -26.18
C GLY A 237 2.27 -12.04 -27.57
N LEU A 238 2.24 -13.35 -27.88
CA LEU A 238 2.67 -13.85 -29.18
C LEU A 238 1.56 -13.61 -30.21
N VAL A 239 1.90 -13.07 -31.38
CA VAL A 239 0.94 -12.88 -32.48
C VAL A 239 0.27 -14.21 -32.84
N GLY A 240 -1.06 -14.21 -32.91
CA GLY A 240 -1.88 -15.39 -33.18
C GLY A 240 -2.24 -16.22 -31.94
N THR A 241 -1.78 -15.82 -30.75
CA THR A 241 -2.18 -16.43 -29.47
C THR A 241 -3.22 -15.58 -28.75
N LYS A 242 -3.72 -16.10 -27.61
CA LYS A 242 -4.56 -15.34 -26.70
C LYS A 242 -3.87 -15.14 -25.35
N VAL A 243 -4.00 -13.95 -24.79
CA VAL A 243 -3.45 -13.58 -23.48
C VAL A 243 -4.58 -13.54 -22.44
N PRO A 244 -4.46 -14.27 -21.31
CA PRO A 244 -5.45 -14.19 -20.25
C PRO A 244 -5.39 -12.82 -19.55
N VAL A 245 -6.56 -12.28 -19.23
CA VAL A 245 -6.76 -11.05 -18.44
C VAL A 245 -7.61 -11.38 -17.23
N ASN A 246 -7.13 -10.96 -16.05
CA ASN A 246 -7.86 -11.06 -14.80
C ASN A 246 -8.27 -9.66 -14.35
N MET A 247 -9.56 -9.42 -14.23
CA MET A 247 -10.13 -8.16 -13.79
C MET A 247 -10.91 -8.37 -12.49
N LEU A 248 -10.64 -7.56 -11.47
CA LEU A 248 -11.41 -7.53 -10.22
C LEU A 248 -12.30 -6.31 -10.21
N ILE A 249 -13.60 -6.55 -10.17
CA ILE A 249 -14.63 -5.51 -10.11
C ILE A 249 -15.15 -5.45 -8.68
N ARG A 250 -15.33 -4.24 -8.16
CA ARG A 250 -16.02 -4.01 -6.89
C ARG A 250 -17.21 -3.10 -7.14
N ALA A 251 -18.36 -3.52 -6.64
CA ALA A 251 -19.55 -2.71 -6.66
C ALA A 251 -20.30 -2.79 -5.33
N SER A 252 -20.98 -1.71 -4.96
CA SER A 252 -21.81 -1.63 -3.74
C SER A 252 -23.09 -0.87 -4.03
N GLU A 253 -24.16 -1.20 -3.29
CA GLU A 253 -25.45 -0.49 -3.27
C GLU A 253 -26.10 -0.24 -4.64
N LEU A 254 -25.85 -1.13 -5.61
CA LEU A 254 -26.50 -1.09 -6.92
C LEU A 254 -27.96 -1.56 -6.85
N PRO A 255 -28.89 -0.90 -7.57
CA PRO A 255 -30.27 -1.36 -7.71
C PRO A 255 -30.32 -2.78 -8.28
N ALA A 256 -31.10 -3.68 -7.69
CA ALA A 256 -31.11 -5.10 -8.06
C ALA A 256 -31.48 -5.39 -9.53
N ASP A 257 -32.18 -4.45 -10.19
CA ASP A 257 -32.68 -4.60 -11.56
C ASP A 257 -31.87 -3.82 -12.61
N GLU A 258 -30.75 -3.18 -12.23
CA GLU A 258 -29.94 -2.39 -13.17
C GLU A 258 -28.89 -3.26 -13.88
N PRO A 259 -29.04 -3.55 -15.20
CA PRO A 259 -28.11 -4.42 -15.89
C PRO A 259 -26.73 -3.75 -16.03
N LEU A 260 -25.70 -4.41 -15.54
CA LEU A 260 -24.31 -4.02 -15.79
C LEU A 260 -23.70 -4.91 -16.86
N SER A 261 -22.94 -4.31 -17.76
CA SER A 261 -22.14 -5.06 -18.73
C SER A 261 -20.73 -4.50 -18.84
N ILE A 262 -19.81 -5.39 -19.22
CA ILE A 262 -18.41 -5.09 -19.47
C ILE A 262 -18.21 -5.19 -20.97
N THR A 263 -17.69 -4.14 -21.57
CA THR A 263 -17.19 -4.17 -22.94
C THR A 263 -15.69 -3.97 -22.94
N VAL A 264 -14.97 -4.80 -23.69
CA VAL A 264 -13.54 -4.60 -23.97
C VAL A 264 -13.39 -4.29 -25.44
N ARG A 265 -12.70 -3.20 -25.73
CA ARG A 265 -12.40 -2.71 -27.07
C ARG A 265 -10.91 -2.81 -27.37
N ASP A 266 -10.59 -3.15 -28.62
CA ASP A 266 -9.28 -2.98 -29.25
C ASP A 266 -9.44 -1.85 -30.27
N ASP A 267 -8.85 -0.69 -29.97
CA ASP A 267 -9.18 0.59 -30.61
C ASP A 267 -10.72 0.81 -30.65
N ASP A 268 -11.35 0.74 -31.82
CA ASP A 268 -12.79 0.94 -32.01
C ASP A 268 -13.62 -0.37 -32.03
N HIS A 269 -12.99 -1.55 -31.98
CA HIS A 269 -13.67 -2.84 -32.15
C HIS A 269 -13.94 -3.53 -30.81
N VAL A 270 -15.21 -3.89 -30.55
CA VAL A 270 -15.57 -4.69 -29.37
C VAL A 270 -15.12 -6.13 -29.56
N ILE A 271 -14.21 -6.58 -28.71
CA ILE A 271 -13.61 -7.93 -28.76
C ILE A 271 -14.15 -8.87 -27.67
N TYR A 272 -14.72 -8.29 -26.61
CA TYR A 272 -15.32 -9.02 -25.51
C TYR A 272 -16.49 -8.24 -24.94
N GLU A 273 -17.60 -8.94 -24.66
CA GLU A 273 -18.77 -8.38 -24.01
C GLU A 273 -19.34 -9.41 -23.03
N GLN A 274 -19.63 -8.99 -21.80
CA GLN A 274 -20.22 -9.86 -20.79
C GLN A 274 -21.17 -9.10 -19.86
N ASP A 275 -22.36 -9.66 -19.66
CA ASP A 275 -23.31 -9.20 -18.65
C ASP A 275 -22.89 -9.63 -17.24
N ILE A 276 -22.87 -8.68 -16.32
CA ILE A 276 -22.66 -8.90 -14.89
C ILE A 276 -24.01 -9.04 -14.21
N LYS A 277 -24.37 -10.27 -13.86
CA LYS A 277 -25.46 -10.51 -12.91
C LYS A 277 -25.05 -10.12 -11.49
N HIS A 278 -25.76 -9.20 -10.85
CA HIS A 278 -25.66 -8.88 -9.43
C HIS A 278 -27.00 -9.17 -8.73
N HIS A 279 -26.96 -9.44 -7.43
CA HIS A 279 -28.13 -9.56 -6.58
C HIS A 279 -27.88 -8.60 -5.41
N GLY A 280 -28.82 -7.67 -5.17
CA GLY A 280 -28.57 -6.39 -4.49
C GLY A 280 -27.95 -6.40 -3.07
N GLN A 281 -27.58 -5.20 -2.64
CA GLN A 281 -27.24 -4.71 -1.29
C GLN A 281 -25.95 -5.18 -0.60
N THR A 282 -25.09 -6.00 -1.21
CA THR A 282 -23.78 -6.34 -0.61
C THR A 282 -22.64 -5.86 -1.49
N LEU A 283 -21.53 -5.43 -0.89
CA LEU A 283 -20.26 -5.22 -1.59
C LEU A 283 -19.92 -6.50 -2.38
N VAL A 284 -20.09 -6.47 -3.70
CA VAL A 284 -19.76 -7.59 -4.58
C VAL A 284 -18.36 -7.35 -5.11
N ALA A 285 -17.40 -8.18 -4.66
CA ALA A 285 -16.13 -8.34 -5.34
C ALA A 285 -16.24 -9.50 -6.32
N ARG A 286 -16.12 -9.23 -7.63
CA ARG A 286 -16.24 -10.25 -8.67
C ARG A 286 -15.00 -10.26 -9.55
N ALA A 287 -14.39 -11.44 -9.65
CA ALA A 287 -13.32 -11.69 -10.62
C ALA A 287 -13.94 -12.04 -11.97
N VAL A 288 -13.50 -11.35 -13.01
CA VAL A 288 -13.87 -11.59 -14.40
C VAL A 288 -12.60 -11.97 -15.15
N MET A 289 -12.60 -13.15 -15.76
CA MET A 289 -11.47 -13.71 -16.49
C MET A 289 -11.86 -13.88 -17.95
N PHE A 290 -11.07 -13.34 -18.86
CA PHE A 290 -11.26 -13.47 -20.31
C PHE A 290 -9.92 -13.53 -21.03
N GLU A 291 -9.95 -13.90 -22.30
CA GLU A 291 -8.75 -14.03 -23.13
C GLU A 291 -8.79 -13.06 -24.29
N LEU A 292 -7.70 -12.33 -24.52
CA LEU A 292 -7.56 -11.36 -25.60
C LEU A 292 -6.76 -11.94 -26.77
N PRO A 293 -7.25 -11.86 -28.03
CA PRO A 293 -6.45 -12.24 -29.18
C PRO A 293 -5.35 -11.21 -29.47
N ILE A 294 -4.13 -11.67 -29.72
CA ILE A 294 -3.01 -10.84 -30.16
C ILE A 294 -2.96 -10.88 -31.69
N SER A 295 -3.45 -9.83 -32.34
CA SER A 295 -3.68 -9.81 -33.80
C SER A 295 -2.51 -9.23 -34.60
N SER A 296 -1.67 -8.39 -33.98
CA SER A 296 -0.59 -7.68 -34.66
C SER A 296 0.74 -7.76 -33.90
N ASP A 297 1.86 -7.53 -34.59
CA ASP A 297 3.21 -7.45 -34.02
C ASP A 297 3.58 -6.05 -33.50
N ARG A 298 2.56 -5.24 -33.23
CA ARG A 298 2.66 -3.91 -32.64
C ARG A 298 2.11 -3.93 -31.22
N THR A 299 2.33 -2.85 -30.49
CA THR A 299 1.64 -2.63 -29.22
C THR A 299 0.16 -2.40 -29.48
N MET A 300 -0.68 -3.25 -28.91
CA MET A 300 -2.14 -3.15 -28.98
C MET A 300 -2.63 -2.44 -27.72
N THR A 301 -3.59 -1.54 -27.87
CA THR A 301 -4.22 -0.82 -26.75
C THR A 301 -5.63 -1.34 -26.55
N TYR A 302 -5.89 -1.87 -25.36
CA TYR A 302 -7.20 -2.35 -24.99
C TYR A 302 -7.83 -1.40 -23.96
N GLU A 303 -9.14 -1.19 -24.11
CA GLU A 303 -9.94 -0.43 -23.16
C GLU A 303 -11.09 -1.28 -22.67
N ALA A 304 -11.20 -1.46 -21.35
CA ALA A 304 -12.37 -2.06 -20.73
C ALA A 304 -13.22 -0.95 -20.13
N ALA A 305 -14.52 -1.00 -20.40
CA ALA A 305 -15.52 -0.10 -19.83
C ALA A 305 -16.62 -0.93 -19.16
N ILE A 306 -17.01 -0.53 -17.95
CA ILE A 306 -18.22 -0.99 -17.28
C ILE A 306 -19.28 0.07 -17.49
N HIS A 307 -20.43 -0.34 -18.01
CA HIS A 307 -21.53 0.56 -18.29
C HIS A 307 -22.86 0.00 -17.78
N ASN A 308 -23.75 0.92 -17.43
CA ASN A 308 -25.18 0.66 -17.32
C ASN A 308 -25.87 1.14 -18.63
N PRO A 309 -27.20 1.07 -18.75
CA PRO A 309 -27.89 1.56 -19.95
C PRO A 309 -27.79 3.07 -20.21
N VAL A 310 -27.31 3.86 -19.25
CA VAL A 310 -27.36 5.33 -19.26
C VAL A 310 -25.97 5.95 -19.49
N GLU A 311 -24.93 5.40 -18.88
CA GLU A 311 -23.59 5.96 -18.82
C GLU A 311 -22.49 4.90 -18.62
N THR A 312 -21.23 5.34 -18.77
CA THR A 312 -20.04 4.54 -18.44
C THR A 312 -19.63 4.84 -17.00
N LEU A 313 -19.63 3.81 -16.15
CA LEU A 313 -19.36 3.94 -14.72
C LEU A 313 -17.86 3.86 -14.39
N ALA A 314 -17.10 3.05 -15.13
CA ALA A 314 -15.66 2.92 -14.95
C ALA A 314 -14.98 2.47 -16.24
N SER A 315 -13.79 3.00 -16.53
CA SER A 315 -12.95 2.51 -17.64
C SER A 315 -11.48 2.36 -17.23
N VAL A 316 -10.77 1.49 -17.95
CA VAL A 316 -9.33 1.29 -17.79
C VAL A 316 -8.70 0.95 -19.13
N LYS A 317 -7.55 1.55 -19.42
CA LYS A 317 -6.73 1.27 -20.60
C LYS A 317 -5.47 0.50 -20.21
N TRP A 318 -5.11 -0.51 -20.99
CA TRP A 318 -3.83 -1.22 -20.88
C TRP A 318 -3.31 -1.57 -22.26
N THR A 319 -2.05 -1.97 -22.32
CA THR A 319 -1.44 -2.43 -23.57
C THR A 319 -0.87 -3.82 -23.43
N VAL A 320 -0.83 -4.51 -24.57
CA VAL A 320 -0.06 -5.75 -24.72
C VAL A 320 0.83 -5.57 -25.94
N GLN A 321 2.15 -5.73 -25.77
CA GLN A 321 3.06 -5.74 -26.90
C GLN A 321 2.89 -7.04 -27.67
N GLY A 322 2.31 -6.95 -28.86
CA GLY A 322 2.29 -8.05 -29.80
C GLY A 322 3.70 -8.31 -30.30
N VAL A 323 4.20 -9.50 -30.05
CA VAL A 323 5.51 -9.94 -30.53
C VAL A 323 5.28 -11.02 -31.54
N ARG A 324 5.69 -10.77 -32.78
CA ARG A 324 5.87 -11.85 -33.74
C ARG A 324 7.02 -12.70 -33.22
N GLU A 325 6.85 -14.03 -33.20
CA GLU A 325 7.98 -14.91 -32.93
C GLU A 325 9.11 -14.52 -33.90
N ASP A 326 10.19 -13.94 -33.37
CA ASP A 326 11.48 -14.09 -34.03
C ASP A 326 11.65 -15.60 -34.16
N LYS A 327 11.88 -16.08 -35.40
CA LYS A 327 12.05 -17.51 -35.67
C LYS A 327 12.92 -18.11 -34.57
N PRO A 328 12.39 -18.98 -33.69
CA PRO A 328 13.15 -19.45 -32.55
C PRO A 328 14.41 -20.13 -33.11
N SER A 329 15.56 -19.60 -32.75
CA SER A 329 16.85 -20.23 -33.08
C SER A 329 17.01 -21.48 -32.23
N VAL A 330 17.15 -22.62 -32.88
CA VAL A 330 17.24 -23.93 -32.24
C VAL A 330 18.61 -24.52 -32.56
N LEU A 331 19.35 -24.90 -31.52
CA LEU A 331 20.55 -25.73 -31.68
C LEU A 331 20.17 -27.19 -31.52
N LEU A 332 20.34 -28.01 -32.56
CA LEU A 332 20.25 -29.46 -32.48
C LEU A 332 21.65 -30.06 -32.36
N TYR A 333 22.01 -30.52 -31.17
CA TYR A 333 23.31 -31.14 -30.88
C TYR A 333 23.16 -32.67 -30.74
N GLN A 334 23.81 -33.40 -31.64
CA GLN A 334 23.58 -34.84 -31.83
C GLN A 334 24.78 -35.71 -31.48
N GLY A 335 24.56 -36.72 -30.63
CA GLY A 335 25.58 -37.72 -30.28
C GLY A 335 25.72 -38.86 -31.29
N ALA A 336 24.67 -39.15 -32.06
CA ALA A 336 24.63 -40.21 -33.07
C ALA A 336 23.69 -39.82 -34.23
N LEU A 337 23.96 -40.36 -35.42
CA LEU A 337 23.13 -40.15 -36.60
C LEU A 337 21.72 -40.75 -36.44
N ASP A 338 20.69 -39.95 -36.71
CA ASP A 338 19.29 -40.36 -36.65
C ASP A 338 18.50 -39.79 -37.84
N TRP A 339 17.61 -40.60 -38.43
CA TRP A 339 16.76 -40.20 -39.57
C TRP A 339 15.79 -39.06 -39.22
N GLY A 340 15.36 -38.98 -37.97
CA GLY A 340 14.47 -37.93 -37.51
C GLY A 340 15.08 -36.53 -37.57
N THR A 341 16.40 -36.41 -37.66
CA THR A 341 17.07 -35.14 -37.95
C THR A 341 16.52 -34.47 -39.20
N ARG A 342 16.32 -35.25 -40.29
CA ARG A 342 15.79 -34.72 -41.55
C ARG A 342 14.35 -34.22 -41.37
N HIS A 343 13.55 -34.93 -40.58
CA HIS A 343 12.15 -34.57 -40.34
C HIS A 343 12.03 -33.35 -39.43
N LEU A 344 12.81 -33.28 -38.35
CA LEU A 344 12.91 -32.09 -37.48
C LEU A 344 13.36 -30.87 -38.28
N ARG A 345 14.43 -31.00 -39.07
CA ARG A 345 14.86 -29.94 -39.99
C ARG A 345 13.76 -29.56 -40.99
N GLY A 346 13.01 -30.53 -41.51
CA GLY A 346 11.87 -30.24 -42.39
C GLY A 346 10.76 -29.43 -41.72
N VAL A 347 10.58 -29.54 -40.40
CA VAL A 347 9.65 -28.68 -39.64
C VAL A 347 10.22 -27.28 -39.49
N PHE A 348 11.50 -27.15 -39.14
CA PHE A 348 12.08 -25.88 -38.72
C PHE A 348 12.70 -25.06 -39.87
N ASP A 349 13.38 -25.68 -40.85
CA ASP A 349 14.01 -25.01 -42.00
C ASP A 349 12.98 -24.43 -43.01
N ARG A 350 11.68 -24.60 -42.76
CA ARG A 350 10.62 -23.92 -43.53
C ARG A 350 10.64 -22.42 -43.23
N THR A 351 10.43 -21.60 -44.26
CA THR A 351 10.70 -20.15 -44.28
C THR A 351 10.10 -19.32 -43.14
N ASP A 352 9.15 -19.83 -42.35
CA ASP A 352 8.44 -19.08 -41.31
C ASP A 352 8.39 -19.78 -39.93
N ASN A 353 9.12 -20.89 -39.70
CA ASN A 353 8.95 -21.70 -38.47
C ASN A 353 10.05 -21.52 -37.41
N ALA A 354 11.34 -21.68 -37.75
CA ALA A 354 12.46 -21.55 -36.82
C ALA A 354 13.79 -21.47 -37.60
N GLU A 355 14.91 -21.15 -36.94
CA GLU A 355 16.24 -21.33 -37.53
C GLU A 355 16.95 -22.47 -36.79
N MET A 356 17.10 -23.62 -37.44
CA MET A 356 17.74 -24.78 -36.82
C MET A 356 19.19 -24.93 -37.26
N GLU A 357 20.11 -24.79 -36.31
CA GLU A 357 21.51 -25.13 -36.50
C GLU A 357 21.76 -26.55 -36.00
N THR A 358 22.34 -27.42 -36.84
CA THR A 358 22.68 -28.80 -36.44
C THR A 358 24.18 -28.96 -36.25
N ARG A 359 24.59 -29.41 -35.06
CA ARG A 359 25.97 -29.75 -34.73
C ARG A 359 26.07 -31.20 -34.27
N PHE A 360 27.18 -31.85 -34.61
CA PHE A 360 27.44 -33.25 -34.25
C PHE A 360 28.51 -33.30 -33.17
N ALA A 361 28.26 -34.07 -32.12
CA ALA A 361 29.24 -34.28 -31.06
C ALA A 361 30.50 -34.96 -31.61
N ALA A 362 31.62 -34.77 -30.91
CA ALA A 362 32.86 -35.44 -31.25
C ALA A 362 32.64 -36.97 -31.34
N GLY A 363 33.12 -37.59 -32.43
CA GLY A 363 32.96 -39.02 -32.68
C GLY A 363 31.60 -39.46 -33.23
N ALA A 364 30.61 -38.58 -33.37
CA ALA A 364 29.31 -38.91 -33.95
C ALA A 364 29.39 -39.17 -35.48
N MET A 365 30.37 -38.55 -36.15
CA MET A 365 30.63 -38.70 -37.58
C MET A 365 32.07 -39.18 -37.82
N PRO A 366 32.33 -40.03 -38.83
CA PRO A 366 33.69 -40.36 -39.25
C PRO A 366 34.40 -39.09 -39.74
N SER A 367 35.58 -38.79 -39.21
CA SER A 367 36.40 -37.66 -39.66
C SER A 367 36.83 -37.85 -41.12
N PRO A 368 36.55 -36.90 -42.04
CA PRO A 368 36.97 -36.99 -43.44
C PRO A 368 38.50 -37.07 -43.62
N SER A 369 39.28 -36.54 -42.66
CA SER A 369 40.73 -36.45 -42.72
C SER A 369 41.48 -37.53 -41.93
N GLY A 370 40.76 -38.42 -41.24
CA GLY A 370 41.38 -39.41 -40.35
C GLY A 370 42.04 -38.83 -39.10
N SER A 371 41.94 -37.51 -38.86
CA SER A 371 42.36 -36.87 -37.62
C SER A 371 41.55 -37.42 -36.44
N ALA A 372 42.26 -37.90 -35.42
CA ALA A 372 41.67 -38.38 -34.16
C ALA A 372 41.15 -37.25 -33.25
N TYR A 373 41.47 -36.00 -33.58
CA TYR A 373 41.06 -34.82 -32.81
C TYR A 373 40.13 -33.95 -33.67
N VAL A 374 38.87 -33.93 -33.29
CA VAL A 374 37.89 -32.92 -33.70
C VAL A 374 37.54 -32.18 -32.42
N GLU A 375 37.83 -30.88 -32.34
CA GLU A 375 37.35 -30.05 -31.22
C GLU A 375 35.83 -30.19 -31.12
N ASP A 376 35.33 -30.35 -29.90
CA ASP A 376 33.90 -30.47 -29.65
C ASP A 376 33.18 -29.19 -30.13
N PRO A 377 32.27 -29.26 -31.13
CA PRO A 377 31.63 -28.07 -31.68
C PRO A 377 30.53 -27.50 -30.79
N PHE A 378 30.35 -28.00 -29.56
CA PHE A 378 29.39 -27.44 -28.60
C PHE A 378 29.69 -25.96 -28.31
N PRO A 379 28.68 -25.07 -28.33
CA PRO A 379 28.88 -23.63 -28.16
C PRO A 379 29.44 -23.26 -26.78
N GLY A 380 30.23 -22.19 -26.74
CA GLY A 380 30.69 -21.61 -25.48
C GLY A 380 29.60 -20.86 -24.70
N PRO A 381 29.89 -20.38 -23.48
CA PRO A 381 28.92 -19.68 -22.62
C PRO A 381 28.26 -18.44 -23.23
N THR A 382 28.98 -17.69 -24.07
CA THR A 382 28.42 -16.51 -24.74
C THR A 382 27.64 -16.90 -26.00
N GLU A 383 28.15 -17.87 -26.76
CA GLU A 383 27.54 -18.29 -28.03
C GLU A 383 26.20 -18.99 -27.81
N ILE A 384 26.09 -19.82 -26.76
CA ILE A 384 24.87 -20.59 -26.48
C ILE A 384 23.64 -19.69 -26.27
N ARG A 385 23.83 -18.46 -25.77
CA ARG A 385 22.78 -17.46 -25.55
C ARG A 385 22.10 -16.99 -26.85
N ARG A 386 22.72 -17.22 -28.01
CA ARG A 386 22.11 -16.94 -29.33
C ARG A 386 20.91 -17.85 -29.60
N PHE A 387 20.89 -19.05 -29.04
CA PHE A 387 19.83 -20.03 -29.23
C PHE A 387 18.69 -19.80 -28.23
N HIS A 388 17.45 -19.98 -28.69
CA HIS A 388 16.28 -20.00 -27.81
C HIS A 388 16.04 -21.36 -27.18
N VAL A 389 16.31 -22.43 -27.95
CA VAL A 389 16.16 -23.80 -27.50
C VAL A 389 17.40 -24.60 -27.90
N VAL A 390 17.97 -25.33 -26.95
CA VAL A 390 19.01 -26.32 -27.20
C VAL A 390 18.37 -27.70 -27.12
N MET A 391 18.50 -28.48 -28.18
CA MET A 391 18.03 -29.86 -28.30
C MET A 391 19.22 -30.81 -28.25
N LEU A 392 19.24 -31.70 -27.26
CA LEU A 392 20.24 -32.76 -27.14
C LEU A 392 19.63 -34.08 -27.57
N MET A 393 20.28 -34.79 -28.49
CA MET A 393 19.76 -36.06 -29.01
C MET A 393 20.82 -37.16 -29.00
N ASN A 394 20.45 -38.32 -28.44
CA ASN A 394 21.26 -39.55 -28.45
C ASN A 394 22.73 -39.39 -28.00
N LEU A 395 22.99 -38.55 -26.99
CA LEU A 395 24.33 -38.34 -26.44
C LEU A 395 24.84 -39.56 -25.67
N SER A 396 26.15 -39.80 -25.77
CA SER A 396 26.87 -40.77 -24.94
C SER A 396 27.60 -40.08 -23.79
N ARG A 397 27.99 -40.86 -22.76
CA ARG A 397 28.68 -40.31 -21.58
C ARG A 397 30.01 -39.64 -21.92
N GLN A 398 30.73 -40.12 -22.92
CA GLN A 398 32.01 -39.55 -23.36
C GLN A 398 31.85 -38.19 -24.05
N GLN A 399 30.68 -37.94 -24.66
CA GLN A 399 30.35 -36.68 -25.34
C GLN A 399 29.85 -35.61 -24.35
N MET A 400 29.53 -35.98 -23.12
CA MET A 400 29.05 -35.05 -22.09
C MET A 400 30.21 -34.46 -21.28
N THR A 401 30.85 -33.42 -21.81
CA THR A 401 31.98 -32.76 -21.14
C THR A 401 31.52 -31.89 -19.97
N ALA A 402 32.35 -31.78 -18.93
CA ALA A 402 32.02 -30.94 -17.75
C ALA A 402 31.73 -29.47 -18.12
N LYS A 403 32.41 -28.95 -19.16
CA LYS A 403 32.19 -27.60 -19.70
C LYS A 403 30.80 -27.46 -20.32
N MET A 404 30.38 -28.44 -21.13
CA MET A 404 29.04 -28.48 -21.71
C MET A 404 27.97 -28.50 -20.61
N GLU A 405 28.13 -29.36 -19.59
CA GLU A 405 27.16 -29.47 -18.50
C GLU A 405 27.02 -28.16 -17.70
N SER A 406 28.13 -27.49 -17.38
CA SER A 406 28.09 -26.18 -16.69
C SER A 406 27.46 -25.10 -17.57
N THR A 407 27.78 -25.08 -18.86
CA THR A 407 27.26 -24.09 -19.81
C THR A 407 25.74 -24.24 -19.98
N LEU A 408 25.25 -25.47 -20.10
CA LEU A 408 23.83 -25.77 -20.19
C LEU A 408 23.07 -25.38 -18.93
N ARG A 409 23.64 -25.68 -17.74
CA ARG A 409 23.02 -25.32 -16.47
C ARG A 409 22.80 -23.81 -16.38
N ASP A 410 23.85 -23.04 -16.67
CA ASP A 410 23.83 -21.58 -16.56
C ASP A 410 22.85 -21.01 -17.61
N TYR A 411 22.91 -21.47 -18.86
CA TYR A 411 21.98 -21.11 -19.94
C TYR A 411 20.50 -21.35 -19.59
N VAL A 412 20.14 -22.52 -19.07
CA VAL A 412 18.74 -22.81 -18.68
C VAL A 412 18.35 -21.95 -17.47
N SER A 413 19.24 -21.77 -16.50
CA SER A 413 18.96 -20.96 -15.31
C SER A 413 18.66 -19.49 -15.65
N GLU A 414 19.24 -18.97 -16.73
CA GLU A 414 19.07 -17.59 -17.20
C GLU A 414 17.81 -17.38 -18.05
N GLY A 415 17.13 -18.44 -18.49
CA GLY A 415 15.92 -18.33 -19.31
C GLY A 415 15.86 -19.27 -20.50
N GLY A 416 16.98 -19.93 -20.84
CA GLY A 416 17.09 -20.83 -21.99
C GLY A 416 16.14 -22.02 -21.96
N GLY A 417 15.67 -22.43 -23.14
CA GLY A 417 14.93 -23.67 -23.32
C GLY A 417 15.87 -24.86 -23.56
N LEU A 418 15.68 -25.98 -22.84
CA LEU A 418 16.40 -27.23 -23.07
C LEU A 418 15.45 -28.38 -23.37
N LEU A 419 15.70 -29.13 -24.43
CA LEU A 419 15.00 -30.37 -24.74
C LEU A 419 15.99 -31.52 -24.88
N VAL A 420 15.72 -32.61 -24.19
CA VAL A 420 16.47 -33.87 -24.38
C VAL A 420 15.55 -34.88 -25.05
N ILE A 421 15.98 -35.38 -26.21
CA ILE A 421 15.27 -36.42 -26.98
C ILE A 421 16.11 -37.69 -26.90
N ASN A 422 15.57 -38.73 -26.28
CA ASN A 422 16.31 -39.97 -26.11
C ASN A 422 15.39 -41.18 -25.98
N ALA A 423 15.37 -42.01 -27.03
CA ALA A 423 14.67 -43.30 -27.03
C ALA A 423 15.59 -44.48 -26.69
N ASN A 424 16.90 -44.25 -26.72
CA ASN A 424 17.90 -45.30 -26.59
C ASN A 424 18.21 -45.54 -25.11
N PRO A 425 17.96 -46.75 -24.57
CA PRO A 425 18.27 -47.07 -23.18
C PRO A 425 19.73 -46.81 -22.80
N ALA A 426 20.69 -47.07 -23.70
CA ALA A 426 22.11 -46.87 -23.42
C ALA A 426 22.49 -45.38 -23.32
N SER A 427 21.98 -44.55 -24.24
CA SER A 427 22.17 -43.10 -24.18
C SER A 427 21.41 -42.49 -23.01
N ALA A 428 20.24 -43.03 -22.65
CA ALA A 428 19.48 -42.56 -21.48
C ALA A 428 20.20 -42.88 -20.18
N ALA A 429 20.81 -44.06 -20.07
CA ALA A 429 21.66 -44.42 -18.93
C ALA A 429 22.91 -43.51 -18.81
N ALA A 430 23.40 -42.92 -19.91
CA ALA A 430 24.49 -41.95 -19.84
C ALA A 430 24.09 -40.61 -19.18
N LEU A 431 22.80 -40.27 -19.24
CA LEU A 431 22.23 -39.10 -18.57
C LEU A 431 21.99 -39.35 -17.08
N ALA A 432 21.76 -40.61 -16.67
CA ALA A 432 21.67 -40.97 -15.26
C ALA A 432 22.95 -40.56 -14.52
N GLU A 433 22.81 -39.95 -13.35
CA GLU A 433 23.91 -39.48 -12.50
C GLU A 433 24.84 -38.45 -13.17
N SER A 434 24.36 -37.78 -14.22
CA SER A 434 25.07 -36.65 -14.85
C SER A 434 24.73 -35.33 -14.16
N ARG A 435 25.55 -34.28 -14.39
CA ARG A 435 25.17 -32.95 -13.89
C ARG A 435 23.99 -32.39 -14.68
N ILE A 436 23.82 -32.81 -15.94
CA ILE A 436 22.66 -32.44 -16.77
C ILE A 436 21.37 -32.92 -16.13
N GLU A 437 21.35 -34.14 -15.60
CA GLU A 437 20.16 -34.70 -14.97
C GLU A 437 19.60 -33.77 -13.90
N GLN A 438 20.43 -33.04 -13.14
CA GLN A 438 20.02 -32.14 -12.06
C GLN A 438 18.93 -31.14 -12.48
N PHE A 439 18.98 -30.66 -13.72
CA PHE A 439 18.04 -29.70 -14.28
C PHE A 439 17.12 -30.29 -15.35
N LEU A 440 16.98 -31.62 -15.42
CA LEU A 440 15.96 -32.31 -16.22
C LEU A 440 14.76 -32.75 -15.36
N PRO A 441 13.54 -32.85 -15.94
CA PRO A 441 12.29 -33.16 -15.22
C PRO A 441 12.16 -34.60 -14.73
N VAL A 442 13.11 -35.47 -15.04
CA VAL A 442 13.02 -36.90 -14.74
C VAL A 442 14.32 -37.42 -14.15
N ILE A 443 14.22 -38.58 -13.50
CA ILE A 443 15.38 -39.38 -13.06
C ILE A 443 15.48 -40.59 -13.99
N PHE A 444 16.56 -40.69 -14.75
CA PHE A 444 16.79 -41.78 -15.70
C PHE A 444 17.12 -43.08 -14.96
N ALA A 445 16.79 -44.22 -15.59
CA ALA A 445 17.22 -45.52 -15.09
C ALA A 445 18.70 -45.75 -15.42
N ASP A 446 19.47 -46.23 -14.44
CA ASP A 446 20.87 -46.62 -14.64
C ASP A 446 20.99 -47.94 -15.45
N ALA A 447 22.21 -48.27 -15.88
CA ALA A 447 22.49 -49.51 -16.62
C ALA A 447 22.29 -50.78 -15.76
N THR A 448 22.24 -50.65 -14.43
CA THR A 448 22.09 -51.75 -13.47
C THR A 448 20.63 -52.08 -13.12
N SER A 449 19.71 -51.10 -13.19
CA SER A 449 18.27 -51.25 -13.00
C SER A 449 17.55 -51.80 -14.23
N THR A 450 18.21 -51.82 -15.39
CA THR A 450 17.68 -52.26 -16.69
C THR A 450 17.74 -53.78 -16.91
N ASN A 451 17.72 -54.59 -15.84
CA ASN A 451 17.61 -56.07 -15.92
C ASN A 451 16.24 -56.57 -16.47
N ARG A 452 15.38 -55.66 -16.93
CA ARG A 452 14.16 -55.94 -17.70
C ARG A 452 14.51 -55.95 -19.19
N ARG A 453 14.47 -57.15 -19.79
CA ARG A 453 14.65 -57.44 -21.23
C ARG A 453 14.28 -56.25 -22.14
N VAL A 454 15.28 -55.51 -22.61
CA VAL A 454 15.16 -54.60 -23.75
C VAL A 454 14.85 -55.47 -24.99
N PRO A 455 13.87 -55.10 -25.83
CA PRO A 455 13.59 -55.87 -27.05
C PRO A 455 14.82 -55.99 -27.95
N SER A 456 15.24 -57.22 -28.23
CA SER A 456 16.46 -57.61 -28.96
C SER A 456 16.69 -56.99 -30.35
N HIS A 457 15.75 -56.23 -30.91
CA HIS A 457 15.93 -55.51 -32.17
C HIS A 457 16.58 -54.13 -31.97
N MET A 458 16.50 -53.56 -30.76
CA MET A 458 17.01 -52.22 -30.44
C MET A 458 18.54 -52.19 -30.27
N ASP A 459 19.14 -53.26 -29.72
CA ASP A 459 20.60 -53.38 -29.59
C ASP A 459 21.33 -53.43 -30.94
N ARG A 460 20.70 -53.97 -32.00
CA ARG A 460 21.34 -54.11 -33.32
C ARG A 460 21.53 -52.78 -34.07
N TYR A 461 20.66 -51.79 -33.89
CA TYR A 461 20.84 -50.48 -34.53
C TYR A 461 22.03 -49.71 -33.91
N HIS A 462 22.26 -49.91 -32.61
CA HIS A 462 23.42 -49.37 -31.91
C HIS A 462 24.73 -50.01 -32.38
N ASP A 463 24.77 -51.33 -32.54
CA ASP A 463 25.97 -52.04 -33.03
C ASP A 463 26.39 -51.63 -34.45
N ILE A 464 25.41 -51.32 -35.30
CA ILE A 464 25.68 -50.89 -36.69
C ILE A 464 26.19 -49.45 -36.75
N THR A 465 25.73 -48.58 -35.84
CA THR A 465 26.00 -47.13 -35.90
C THR A 465 27.18 -46.69 -35.03
N VAL A 466 27.42 -47.38 -33.91
CA VAL A 466 28.42 -46.98 -32.88
C VAL A 466 29.64 -47.90 -32.85
N GLN A 467 29.50 -49.22 -33.04
CA GLN A 467 30.62 -50.16 -32.89
C GLN A 467 31.35 -50.51 -34.19
N LYS A 468 30.66 -50.55 -35.34
CA LYS A 468 31.34 -50.80 -36.61
C LYS A 468 31.94 -49.50 -37.13
N ARG A 469 33.27 -49.38 -37.10
CA ARG A 469 34.04 -48.48 -37.97
C ARG A 469 33.46 -48.63 -39.39
N VAL A 470 32.62 -47.69 -39.81
CA VAL A 470 32.05 -47.68 -41.17
C VAL A 470 33.18 -47.29 -42.11
N GLN A 471 34.04 -48.26 -42.41
CA GLN A 471 34.89 -48.19 -43.58
C GLN A 471 33.98 -48.35 -44.80
N SER A 472 33.96 -47.30 -45.60
CA SER A 472 33.30 -47.15 -46.90
C SER A 472 31.82 -46.74 -46.90
N ILE A 473 31.59 -45.65 -47.62
CA ILE A 473 30.33 -45.14 -48.14
C ILE A 473 29.77 -46.19 -49.14
N ARG A 474 29.30 -47.32 -48.61
CA ARG A 474 28.45 -48.29 -49.32
C ARG A 474 27.35 -48.78 -48.37
N LEU A 475 26.65 -47.85 -47.73
CA LEU A 475 25.42 -48.17 -46.98
C LEU A 475 24.32 -48.81 -47.85
N HIS A 476 24.39 -48.69 -49.18
CA HIS A 476 23.34 -49.21 -50.06
C HIS A 476 23.30 -50.74 -50.22
N SER A 477 24.43 -51.46 -50.13
CA SER A 477 24.49 -52.88 -50.50
C SER A 477 24.33 -53.86 -49.33
N SER A 478 24.67 -53.44 -48.11
CA SER A 478 24.52 -54.27 -46.89
C SER A 478 23.08 -54.26 -46.37
N PHE A 479 22.33 -53.16 -46.56
CA PHE A 479 20.89 -53.09 -46.25
C PHE A 479 20.01 -53.89 -47.21
N ALA A 480 20.44 -54.06 -48.47
CA ALA A 480 19.67 -54.80 -49.48
C ALA A 480 19.74 -56.33 -49.33
N ARG A 481 20.75 -56.86 -48.64
CA ARG A 481 21.03 -58.31 -48.60
C ARG A 481 20.48 -59.04 -47.40
N ASP A 482 20.05 -58.34 -46.36
CA ASP A 482 19.50 -58.95 -45.16
C ASP A 482 18.22 -58.20 -44.75
N PRO A 483 17.06 -58.55 -45.31
CA PRO A 483 15.77 -58.10 -44.81
C PRO A 483 15.49 -58.85 -43.49
N VAL A 484 16.39 -58.72 -42.51
CA VAL A 484 16.10 -59.16 -41.14
C VAL A 484 14.99 -58.26 -40.67
N ARG A 485 13.75 -58.78 -40.76
CA ARG A 485 12.62 -58.43 -39.90
C ARG A 485 12.68 -56.97 -39.41
N THR A 486 12.64 -56.01 -40.32
CA THR A 486 12.00 -54.72 -40.04
C THR A 486 10.50 -55.02 -39.95
N GLY A 487 10.15 -55.88 -38.98
CA GLY A 487 8.78 -56.15 -38.63
C GLY A 487 8.18 -54.81 -38.27
N ARG A 488 7.00 -54.56 -38.79
CA ARG A 488 5.87 -53.88 -38.13
C ARG A 488 6.11 -53.63 -36.62
N ASP A 489 6.96 -52.69 -36.26
CA ASP A 489 6.95 -52.16 -34.91
C ASP A 489 5.68 -51.32 -34.88
N ALA A 490 4.65 -51.87 -34.25
CA ALA A 490 3.40 -51.17 -34.07
C ALA A 490 3.72 -49.85 -33.39
N LEU A 491 3.36 -48.73 -34.00
CA LEU A 491 3.50 -47.46 -33.31
C LEU A 491 2.49 -47.44 -32.17
N HIS A 492 2.98 -47.06 -31.00
CA HIS A 492 2.17 -46.91 -29.81
C HIS A 492 1.73 -45.45 -29.67
N THR A 493 0.52 -45.22 -29.17
CA THR A 493 -0.02 -43.87 -28.98
C THR A 493 0.43 -43.31 -27.63
N LEU A 494 0.71 -42.01 -27.59
CA LEU A 494 0.89 -41.30 -26.34
C LEU A 494 -0.46 -41.09 -25.66
N SER A 495 -0.54 -41.36 -24.36
CA SER A 495 -1.69 -41.02 -23.52
C SER A 495 -1.40 -39.70 -22.79
N LEU A 496 -2.29 -38.71 -22.96
CA LEU A 496 -2.14 -37.42 -22.30
C LEU A 496 -2.55 -37.50 -20.83
N THR A 497 -1.78 -36.85 -19.96
CA THR A 497 -2.21 -36.61 -18.58
C THR A 497 -3.24 -35.48 -18.54
N ARG A 498 -3.79 -35.18 -17.35
CA ARG A 498 -4.61 -33.98 -17.16
C ARG A 498 -3.85 -32.72 -17.59
N ASP A 499 -2.64 -32.53 -17.09
CA ASP A 499 -1.81 -31.38 -17.40
C ASP A 499 -1.40 -31.36 -18.89
N GLY A 500 -1.24 -32.54 -19.51
CA GLY A 500 -1.02 -32.66 -20.95
C GLY A 500 -2.16 -32.11 -21.79
N ARG A 501 -3.42 -32.35 -21.39
CA ARG A 501 -4.60 -31.83 -22.09
C ARG A 501 -4.79 -30.33 -21.95
N GLU A 502 -4.37 -29.77 -20.82
CA GLU A 502 -4.41 -28.32 -20.55
C GLU A 502 -3.18 -27.60 -21.13
N SER A 503 -2.16 -28.33 -21.58
CA SER A 503 -0.92 -27.77 -22.10
C SER A 503 -1.08 -27.20 -23.53
N PRO A 504 -0.49 -26.03 -23.83
CA PRO A 504 -0.48 -25.51 -25.20
C PRO A 504 0.27 -26.43 -26.18
N ILE A 505 1.15 -27.31 -25.68
CA ILE A 505 1.91 -28.27 -26.50
C ILE A 505 0.97 -29.19 -27.29
N PHE A 506 -0.14 -29.64 -26.67
CA PHE A 506 -1.08 -30.57 -27.28
C PHE A 506 -2.38 -29.92 -27.73
N GLY A 507 -2.46 -28.58 -27.78
CA GLY A 507 -3.68 -27.86 -28.16
C GLY A 507 -4.24 -28.27 -29.54
N PHE A 508 -3.40 -28.77 -30.45
CA PHE A 508 -3.83 -29.27 -31.76
C PHE A 508 -4.53 -30.66 -31.70
N ALA A 509 -4.32 -31.41 -30.62
CA ALA A 509 -4.86 -32.75 -30.41
C ALA A 509 -5.99 -32.78 -29.36
N VAL A 510 -6.47 -31.61 -28.92
CA VAL A 510 -7.53 -31.48 -27.91
C VAL A 510 -8.57 -30.47 -28.39
N SER A 511 -9.85 -30.86 -28.40
CA SER A 511 -10.97 -29.97 -28.73
C SER A 511 -12.11 -30.15 -27.74
N GLY A 512 -12.60 -29.06 -27.15
CA GLY A 512 -13.65 -29.10 -26.12
C GLY A 512 -13.30 -29.98 -24.90
N GLY A 513 -12.01 -30.07 -24.56
CA GLY A 513 -11.51 -30.92 -23.46
C GLY A 513 -11.42 -32.42 -23.78
N LYS A 514 -11.72 -32.85 -25.02
CA LYS A 514 -11.59 -34.23 -25.47
C LYS A 514 -10.40 -34.41 -26.41
N GLU A 515 -9.72 -35.54 -26.27
CA GLU A 515 -8.58 -35.93 -27.12
C GLU A 515 -9.04 -36.35 -28.51
N ILE A 516 -8.33 -35.87 -29.53
CA ILE A 516 -8.47 -36.30 -30.91
C ILE A 516 -7.43 -37.40 -31.14
N THR A 517 -7.84 -38.65 -31.00
CA THR A 517 -6.94 -39.82 -30.96
C THR A 517 -6.07 -39.98 -32.20
N ASP A 518 -6.57 -39.57 -33.37
CA ASP A 518 -5.82 -39.64 -34.63
C ASP A 518 -4.74 -38.54 -34.75
N GLY A 519 -4.86 -37.47 -33.97
CA GLY A 519 -3.89 -36.38 -33.89
C GLY A 519 -2.77 -36.60 -32.88
N LEU A 520 -2.87 -37.60 -31.99
CA LEU A 520 -1.88 -37.82 -30.94
C LEU A 520 -0.56 -38.40 -31.50
N PRO A 521 0.60 -37.97 -30.96
CA PRO A 521 1.87 -38.52 -31.39
C PRO A 521 1.98 -40.01 -31.14
N ARG A 522 2.62 -40.71 -32.09
CA ARG A 522 2.91 -42.13 -31.97
C ARG A 522 4.43 -42.38 -31.96
N TYR A 523 4.86 -43.36 -31.18
CA TYR A 523 6.27 -43.67 -30.99
C TYR A 523 6.56 -45.14 -31.26
N ALA A 524 7.80 -45.44 -31.67
CA ALA A 524 8.27 -46.82 -31.87
C ALA A 524 9.19 -47.30 -30.74
N SER A 525 9.81 -46.37 -30.02
CA SER A 525 10.84 -46.68 -29.04
C SER A 525 10.71 -45.77 -27.83
N LEU A 526 11.13 -46.26 -26.67
CA LEU A 526 11.01 -45.57 -25.40
C LEU A 526 12.19 -45.90 -24.49
N ALA A 527 12.85 -44.89 -23.94
CA ALA A 527 13.88 -45.03 -22.93
C ALA A 527 13.28 -45.17 -21.52
N PRO A 528 13.87 -46.03 -20.65
CA PRO A 528 13.42 -46.19 -19.29
C PRO A 528 13.76 -44.97 -18.43
N VAL A 529 12.76 -44.51 -17.68
CA VAL A 529 12.86 -43.46 -16.66
C VAL A 529 12.30 -44.01 -15.36
N LEU A 530 12.98 -43.76 -14.24
CA LEU A 530 12.55 -44.24 -12.93
C LEU A 530 11.27 -43.51 -12.50
N ARG A 531 11.35 -42.17 -12.45
CA ARG A 531 10.24 -41.29 -12.02
C ARG A 531 10.44 -39.85 -12.49
N ALA A 532 9.37 -39.06 -12.39
CA ALA A 532 9.46 -37.59 -12.51
C ALA A 532 10.06 -36.99 -11.23
N LYS A 533 10.73 -35.84 -11.35
CA LYS A 533 11.25 -35.10 -10.20
C LYS A 533 10.15 -34.29 -9.49
N PRO A 534 10.33 -33.95 -8.20
CA PRO A 534 9.49 -32.96 -7.53
C PRO A 534 9.54 -31.62 -8.29
N GLY A 535 8.38 -31.11 -8.70
CA GLY A 535 8.27 -29.87 -9.51
C GLY A 535 8.22 -30.08 -11.03
N ALA A 536 8.36 -31.33 -11.50
CA ALA A 536 8.13 -31.67 -12.90
C ALA A 536 6.66 -31.97 -13.18
N THR A 537 6.19 -31.53 -14.34
CA THR A 537 4.86 -31.82 -14.88
C THR A 537 5.00 -32.88 -15.96
N VAL A 538 4.35 -34.04 -15.77
CA VAL A 538 4.29 -35.10 -16.78
C VAL A 538 3.13 -34.78 -17.72
N LEU A 539 3.40 -34.54 -18.99
CA LEU A 539 2.38 -34.18 -19.98
C LEU A 539 1.85 -35.38 -20.76
N ALA A 540 2.71 -36.35 -21.05
CA ALA A 540 2.32 -37.56 -21.76
C ALA A 540 2.99 -38.80 -21.18
N ARG A 541 2.25 -39.90 -21.19
CA ARG A 541 2.71 -41.24 -20.82
C ARG A 541 2.62 -42.18 -22.01
N ALA A 542 3.47 -43.20 -21.97
CA ALA A 542 3.53 -44.24 -22.98
C ALA A 542 2.49 -45.34 -22.66
N GLU A 543 1.56 -45.61 -23.58
CA GLU A 543 0.69 -46.80 -23.48
C GLU A 543 1.46 -48.06 -23.87
N VAL A 544 2.19 -48.64 -22.92
CA VAL A 544 2.84 -49.95 -23.09
C VAL A 544 2.40 -50.88 -21.97
N GLY A 545 1.77 -52.01 -22.32
CA GLY A 545 1.18 -52.95 -21.36
C GLY A 545 2.14 -53.62 -20.37
N HIS A 546 3.47 -53.43 -20.50
CA HIS A 546 4.47 -54.22 -19.75
C HIS A 546 5.66 -53.44 -19.14
N LEU A 547 5.69 -52.12 -19.28
CA LEU A 547 6.69 -51.27 -18.64
C LEU A 547 5.94 -50.31 -17.71
N ALA A 548 6.11 -50.42 -16.40
CA ALA A 548 5.62 -49.45 -15.44
C ALA A 548 6.83 -48.79 -14.76
N THR A 549 6.71 -47.51 -14.44
CA THR A 549 7.66 -46.78 -13.58
C THR A 549 7.75 -47.41 -12.19
N SER A 550 8.76 -47.03 -11.39
CA SER A 550 8.89 -47.52 -10.00
C SER A 550 7.63 -47.28 -9.17
N ASP A 551 6.87 -46.25 -9.56
CA ASP A 551 5.70 -45.75 -8.84
C ASP A 551 4.39 -46.40 -9.35
N GLY A 552 4.48 -47.45 -10.18
CA GLY A 552 3.34 -48.21 -10.71
C GLY A 552 2.57 -47.51 -11.83
N GLN A 553 2.98 -46.31 -12.25
CA GLN A 553 2.36 -45.57 -13.34
C GLN A 553 2.94 -45.97 -14.70
N PRO A 554 2.19 -45.79 -15.82
CA PRO A 554 2.73 -45.98 -17.16
C PRO A 554 3.98 -45.11 -17.39
N PRO A 555 4.93 -45.52 -18.25
CA PRO A 555 6.20 -44.83 -18.43
C PRO A 555 6.00 -43.39 -18.87
N ILE A 556 6.89 -42.51 -18.43
CA ILE A 556 6.87 -41.10 -18.82
C ILE A 556 7.36 -41.00 -20.25
N ALA A 557 6.56 -40.41 -21.14
CA ALA A 557 6.93 -40.14 -22.53
C ALA A 557 7.42 -38.69 -22.71
N LEU A 558 6.69 -37.73 -22.15
CA LEU A 558 7.05 -36.32 -22.16
C LEU A 558 6.83 -35.71 -20.77
N ALA A 559 7.89 -35.12 -20.22
CA ALA A 559 7.81 -34.32 -19.00
C ALA A 559 8.51 -32.98 -19.19
N VAL A 560 8.02 -31.97 -18.48
CA VAL A 560 8.56 -30.60 -18.50
C VAL A 560 8.76 -30.12 -17.07
N GLN A 561 9.69 -29.19 -16.87
CA GLN A 561 9.83 -28.45 -15.62
C GLN A 561 10.41 -27.07 -15.88
N ARG A 562 10.22 -26.17 -14.93
CA ARG A 562 10.99 -24.91 -14.86
C ARG A 562 12.30 -25.16 -14.12
N TYR A 563 13.36 -24.52 -14.58
CA TYR A 563 14.65 -24.51 -13.89
C TYR A 563 15.27 -23.11 -14.02
N GLY A 564 15.50 -22.46 -12.88
CA GLY A 564 15.78 -21.01 -12.85
C GLY A 564 14.67 -20.23 -13.55
N LYS A 565 15.04 -19.32 -14.46
CA LYS A 565 14.10 -18.57 -15.30
C LYS A 565 13.60 -19.39 -16.49
N GLY A 566 14.35 -20.40 -16.94
CA GLY A 566 14.09 -21.16 -18.15
C GLY A 566 13.20 -22.40 -17.98
N ARG A 567 13.10 -23.20 -19.05
CA ARG A 567 12.32 -24.44 -19.10
C ARG A 567 13.16 -25.58 -19.64
N SER A 568 12.95 -26.76 -19.08
CA SER A 568 13.56 -27.99 -19.55
C SER A 568 12.49 -29.06 -19.82
N ALA A 569 12.70 -29.86 -20.86
CA ALA A 569 11.83 -30.95 -21.25
C ALA A 569 12.63 -32.20 -21.58
N VAL A 570 12.02 -33.36 -21.32
CA VAL A 570 12.55 -34.66 -21.74
C VAL A 570 11.48 -35.39 -22.51
N LEU A 571 11.81 -35.75 -23.75
CA LEU A 571 11.07 -36.67 -24.59
C LEU A 571 11.82 -38.02 -24.59
N THR A 572 11.25 -39.02 -23.94
CA THR A 572 11.88 -40.34 -23.78
C THR A 572 11.62 -41.26 -24.98
N THR A 573 10.93 -40.77 -25.99
CA THR A 573 10.64 -41.52 -27.22
C THR A 573 11.69 -41.27 -28.29
N ASP A 574 11.52 -41.89 -29.46
CA ASP A 574 12.21 -41.43 -30.66
C ASP A 574 11.76 -40.00 -31.02
N SER A 575 12.45 -39.37 -31.98
CA SER A 575 12.09 -38.07 -32.57
C SER A 575 10.76 -38.08 -33.35
N LEU A 576 9.94 -39.14 -33.14
CA LEU A 576 8.62 -39.36 -33.70
C LEU A 576 8.58 -39.35 -35.23
N TRP A 577 9.74 -39.55 -35.89
CA TRP A 577 9.85 -39.47 -37.34
C TRP A 577 9.04 -40.55 -38.05
N ARG A 578 8.84 -41.71 -37.42
CA ARG A 578 7.98 -42.77 -37.95
C ARG A 578 6.51 -42.37 -37.91
N TRP A 579 6.08 -41.60 -36.91
CA TRP A 579 4.74 -41.01 -36.88
C TRP A 579 4.56 -40.01 -38.02
N ARG A 580 5.58 -39.19 -38.33
CA ARG A 580 5.54 -38.31 -39.51
C ARG A 580 5.32 -39.05 -40.83
N LEU A 581 5.82 -40.29 -40.95
CA LEU A 581 5.63 -41.15 -42.12
C LEU A 581 4.28 -41.88 -42.16
N GLN A 582 3.55 -41.93 -41.05
CA GLN A 582 2.24 -42.61 -40.97
C GLN A 582 1.05 -41.66 -41.08
N ILE A 583 1.21 -40.39 -40.69
CA ILE A 583 0.13 -39.40 -40.83
C ILE A 583 -0.12 -39.05 -42.30
N GLU A 584 -1.36 -38.65 -42.60
CA GLU A 584 -1.76 -38.20 -43.93
C GLU A 584 -0.88 -37.03 -44.39
N ALA A 585 -0.64 -36.93 -45.70
CA ALA A 585 0.34 -35.99 -46.25
C ALA A 585 0.00 -34.52 -46.01
N ASP A 586 -1.29 -34.22 -45.86
CA ASP A 586 -1.90 -32.92 -45.57
C ASP A 586 -2.04 -32.62 -44.06
N SER A 587 -1.79 -33.61 -43.19
CA SER A 587 -1.82 -33.40 -41.74
C SER A 587 -0.62 -32.58 -41.26
N PHE A 588 -0.91 -31.51 -40.51
CA PHE A 588 0.10 -30.66 -39.87
C PHE A 588 0.40 -31.06 -38.42
N ALA A 589 -0.16 -32.17 -37.91
CA ALA A 589 -0.07 -32.56 -36.51
C ALA A 589 1.38 -32.72 -36.01
N TYR A 590 2.27 -33.30 -36.83
CA TYR A 590 3.69 -33.42 -36.49
C TYR A 590 4.38 -32.05 -36.39
N ASP A 591 4.18 -31.19 -37.40
CA ASP A 591 4.73 -29.84 -37.43
C ASP A 591 4.21 -29.00 -36.25
N GLN A 592 2.91 -29.09 -35.94
CA GLN A 592 2.27 -28.39 -34.81
C GLN A 592 2.82 -28.86 -33.46
N PHE A 593 3.00 -30.17 -33.24
CA PHE A 593 3.61 -30.70 -32.01
C PHE A 593 4.98 -30.08 -31.75
N TRP A 594 5.86 -30.13 -32.75
CA TRP A 594 7.23 -29.62 -32.61
C TRP A 594 7.27 -28.10 -32.48
N ARG A 595 6.43 -27.37 -33.21
CA ARG A 595 6.29 -25.92 -33.07
C ARG A 595 5.82 -25.52 -31.68
N HIS A 596 4.75 -26.14 -31.18
CA HIS A 596 4.20 -25.80 -29.87
C HIS A 596 5.17 -26.17 -28.75
N LEU A 597 5.89 -27.30 -28.87
CA LEU A 597 6.92 -27.68 -27.90
C LEU A 597 8.08 -26.70 -27.86
N VAL A 598 8.60 -26.29 -29.03
CA VAL A 598 9.69 -25.29 -29.11
C VAL A 598 9.23 -23.92 -28.60
N SER A 599 8.05 -23.46 -29.03
CA SER A 599 7.47 -22.19 -28.57
C SER A 599 7.26 -22.19 -27.04
N TYR A 600 6.77 -23.31 -26.49
CA TYR A 600 6.64 -23.50 -25.04
C TYR A 600 8.00 -23.43 -24.32
N LEU A 601 9.07 -23.96 -24.91
CA LEU A 601 10.40 -23.89 -24.29
C LEU A 601 11.04 -22.50 -24.43
N ALA A 602 10.76 -21.80 -25.53
CA ALA A 602 11.30 -20.47 -25.81
C ALA A 602 10.64 -19.33 -25.01
N THR A 603 9.45 -19.55 -24.44
CA THR A 603 8.63 -18.51 -23.77
C THR A 603 9.36 -17.74 -22.66
N ALA A 604 10.35 -18.36 -22.01
CA ALA A 604 11.05 -17.77 -20.87
C ALA A 604 12.11 -16.72 -21.24
N ILE A 605 12.55 -16.67 -22.49
CA ILE A 605 13.59 -15.72 -22.94
C ILE A 605 12.90 -14.41 -23.34
N LYS A 606 12.93 -13.41 -22.46
CA LYS A 606 12.52 -12.04 -22.79
C LYS A 606 13.67 -11.35 -23.53
N ARG A 607 13.57 -11.19 -24.85
CA ARG A 607 14.59 -10.53 -25.68
C ARG A 607 14.31 -9.06 -25.99
N ARG A 608 13.13 -8.55 -25.61
CA ARG A 608 12.71 -7.20 -25.98
C ARG A 608 12.56 -6.31 -24.74
N PRO A 609 12.86 -5.01 -24.86
CA PRO A 609 12.61 -4.07 -23.80
C PRO A 609 11.11 -4.02 -23.50
N ALA A 610 10.71 -4.01 -22.23
CA ALA A 610 9.30 -4.02 -21.84
C ALA A 610 9.08 -3.42 -20.46
N TRP A 611 7.91 -2.79 -20.28
CA TRP A 611 7.41 -2.41 -18.96
C TRP A 611 6.94 -3.64 -18.19
N MET A 612 7.26 -3.68 -16.90
CA MET A 612 6.85 -4.73 -15.97
C MET A 612 5.96 -4.11 -14.90
N LEU A 613 4.66 -4.38 -15.02
CA LEU A 613 3.63 -3.87 -14.13
C LEU A 613 2.97 -5.05 -13.40
N GLU A 614 2.83 -4.95 -12.09
CA GLU A 614 2.08 -5.93 -11.28
C GLU A 614 0.56 -5.74 -11.41
N SER A 615 0.12 -4.49 -11.63
CA SER A 615 -1.24 -4.15 -12.03
C SER A 615 -1.22 -2.91 -12.91
N THR A 616 -2.24 -2.75 -13.74
CA THR A 616 -2.49 -1.51 -14.49
C THR A 616 -3.18 -0.46 -13.63
N ILE A 617 -3.90 -0.88 -12.58
CA ILE A 617 -4.69 0.02 -11.72
C ILE A 617 -4.00 0.19 -10.38
N HIS A 618 -3.75 1.44 -10.00
CA HIS A 618 -3.08 1.79 -8.77
C HIS A 618 -3.92 2.74 -7.91
N PRO A 619 -3.69 2.81 -6.59
CA PRO A 619 -4.28 3.85 -5.76
C PRO A 619 -4.01 5.25 -6.34
N PRO A 620 -4.98 6.18 -6.28
CA PRO A 620 -4.77 7.56 -6.72
C PRO A 620 -3.86 8.30 -5.73
N ASP A 621 -3.20 9.34 -6.23
CA ASP A 621 -2.34 10.30 -5.50
C ASP A 621 -1.22 9.64 -4.69
N GLN A 622 -0.85 8.42 -5.08
CA GLN A 622 0.24 7.65 -4.48
C GLN A 622 1.39 7.47 -5.47
N LEU A 623 2.59 7.37 -4.91
CA LEU A 623 3.79 7.09 -5.66
C LEU A 623 3.82 5.61 -6.06
N VAL A 624 3.71 5.34 -7.36
CA VAL A 624 3.72 3.99 -7.92
C VAL A 624 5.09 3.67 -8.49
N GLU A 625 5.70 2.57 -8.02
CA GLU A 625 6.94 2.06 -8.61
C GLU A 625 6.64 1.39 -9.96
N VAL A 626 7.31 1.85 -11.01
CA VAL A 626 7.27 1.28 -12.36
C VAL A 626 8.62 0.67 -12.70
N ARG A 627 8.61 -0.53 -13.28
CA ARG A 627 9.84 -1.24 -13.66
C ARG A 627 9.94 -1.40 -15.17
N PHE A 628 11.15 -1.29 -15.67
CA PHE A 628 11.50 -1.49 -17.07
C PHE A 628 12.56 -2.57 -17.19
N LEU A 629 12.33 -3.54 -18.06
CA LEU A 629 13.29 -4.57 -18.40
C LEU A 629 13.98 -4.18 -19.71
N LEU A 630 15.31 -4.12 -19.72
CA LEU A 630 16.14 -4.00 -20.91
C LEU A 630 17.10 -5.20 -20.96
N PRO A 631 16.76 -6.28 -21.68
CA PRO A 631 17.61 -7.46 -21.76
C PRO A 631 18.96 -7.15 -22.44
N GLU A 632 20.08 -7.74 -21.99
CA GLU A 632 21.39 -7.66 -22.69
C GLU A 632 21.33 -8.05 -24.19
N THR A 633 20.35 -8.85 -24.58
CA THR A 633 20.16 -9.29 -25.98
C THR A 633 19.39 -8.28 -26.84
N ALA A 634 18.83 -7.23 -26.24
CA ALA A 634 18.14 -6.18 -26.98
C ALA A 634 19.18 -5.35 -27.77
N PRO A 635 18.85 -4.89 -28.99
CA PRO A 635 19.75 -4.05 -29.78
C PRO A 635 19.95 -2.65 -29.18
N GLN A 636 19.04 -2.19 -28.32
CA GLN A 636 19.09 -0.87 -27.69
C GLN A 636 20.05 -0.83 -26.51
N SER A 637 20.77 0.28 -26.36
CA SER A 637 21.53 0.59 -25.15
C SER A 637 20.69 1.47 -24.22
N PHE A 638 20.85 1.30 -22.90
CA PHE A 638 20.11 2.10 -21.92
C PHE A 638 20.35 3.62 -22.07
N GLU A 639 21.58 4.02 -22.43
CA GLU A 639 21.96 5.42 -22.59
C GLU A 639 21.25 6.12 -23.76
N ASP A 640 20.77 5.36 -24.75
CA ASP A 640 20.05 5.87 -25.92
C ASP A 640 18.54 5.97 -25.66
N LEU A 641 18.05 5.45 -24.52
CA LEU A 641 16.64 5.43 -24.18
C LEU A 641 16.23 6.63 -23.34
N THR A 642 15.11 7.23 -23.73
CA THR A 642 14.41 8.25 -22.96
C THR A 642 13.09 7.69 -22.44
N PHE A 643 12.74 8.05 -21.21
CA PHE A 643 11.54 7.54 -20.53
C PHE A 643 10.65 8.70 -20.13
N ALA A 644 9.34 8.57 -20.39
CA ALA A 644 8.36 9.57 -20.01
C ALA A 644 7.04 8.91 -19.58
N ALA A 645 6.36 9.53 -18.63
CA ALA A 645 4.95 9.28 -18.35
C ALA A 645 4.14 10.46 -18.92
N VAL A 646 3.22 10.16 -19.83
CA VAL A 646 2.41 11.14 -20.55
C VAL A 646 0.94 10.89 -20.23
N SER A 647 0.25 11.90 -19.72
CA SER A 647 -1.21 11.97 -19.61
C SER A 647 -1.73 13.05 -20.58
N ASP A 648 -3.05 13.21 -20.67
CA ASP A 648 -3.67 14.17 -21.59
C ASP A 648 -3.27 15.63 -21.25
N ASP A 649 -3.12 15.94 -19.96
CA ASP A 649 -2.83 17.29 -19.47
C ASP A 649 -1.37 17.52 -19.04
N ALA A 650 -0.58 16.45 -18.91
CA ALA A 650 0.74 16.50 -18.29
C ALA A 650 1.74 15.51 -18.89
N SER A 651 3.01 15.90 -18.96
CA SER A 651 4.12 15.01 -19.30
C SER A 651 5.23 15.15 -18.29
N SER A 652 5.72 14.01 -17.79
CA SER A 652 6.84 13.94 -16.86
C SER A 652 7.93 13.03 -17.41
N VAL A 653 9.18 13.48 -17.34
CA VAL A 653 10.34 12.67 -17.70
C VAL A 653 10.66 11.73 -16.53
N LEU A 654 10.81 10.44 -16.83
CA LEU A 654 11.12 9.41 -15.83
C LEU A 654 12.62 9.21 -15.75
N ARG A 655 13.19 9.41 -14.55
CA ARG A 655 14.59 9.08 -14.28
C ARG A 655 14.67 7.65 -13.77
N MET A 656 15.20 6.77 -14.61
CA MET A 656 15.30 5.35 -14.34
C MET A 656 16.58 5.03 -13.56
N GLU A 657 16.45 4.27 -12.48
CA GLU A 657 17.56 3.79 -11.65
C GLU A 657 17.75 2.27 -11.83
N PRO A 658 18.98 1.76 -11.88
CA PRO A 658 19.23 0.32 -11.94
C PRO A 658 18.79 -0.36 -10.63
N THR A 659 18.34 -1.61 -10.73
CA THR A 659 17.99 -2.46 -9.58
C THR A 659 19.11 -3.45 -9.26
N GLU A 660 18.89 -4.34 -8.28
CA GLU A 660 19.83 -5.44 -7.97
C GLU A 660 20.02 -6.44 -9.13
N LYS A 661 19.12 -6.43 -10.13
CA LYS A 661 19.20 -7.30 -11.30
C LYS A 661 19.77 -6.53 -12.50
N PRO A 662 20.72 -7.12 -13.26
CA PRO A 662 21.49 -6.41 -14.28
C PRO A 662 20.72 -5.92 -15.53
N ASP A 663 19.44 -6.25 -15.67
CA ASP A 663 18.60 -5.86 -16.83
C ASP A 663 17.36 -5.06 -16.42
N GLU A 664 17.19 -4.78 -15.13
CA GLU A 664 15.96 -4.17 -14.59
C GLU A 664 16.24 -2.78 -14.03
N TYR A 665 15.42 -1.83 -14.46
CA TYR A 665 15.45 -0.43 -14.04
C TYR A 665 14.12 -0.07 -13.41
N ARG A 666 14.12 0.88 -12.47
CA ARG A 666 12.91 1.37 -11.79
C ARG A 666 12.82 2.88 -11.81
N SER A 667 11.61 3.38 -11.80
CA SER A 667 11.27 4.79 -11.52
C SER A 667 9.97 4.81 -10.75
N ALA A 668 9.52 5.98 -10.37
CA ALA A 668 8.22 6.16 -9.76
C ALA A 668 7.37 7.21 -10.47
N VAL A 669 6.06 7.01 -10.48
CA VAL A 669 5.06 7.91 -11.08
C VAL A 669 3.92 8.10 -10.10
N THR A 670 3.50 9.34 -9.89
CA THR A 670 2.30 9.62 -9.08
C THR A 670 1.07 9.55 -9.98
N THR A 671 0.16 8.64 -9.66
CA THR A 671 -1.13 8.49 -10.37
C THR A 671 -2.15 9.50 -9.84
N GLN A 672 -3.12 9.89 -10.67
CA GLN A 672 -4.24 10.77 -10.27
C GLN A 672 -5.56 10.03 -10.47
N ALA A 673 -6.56 10.31 -9.62
CA ALA A 673 -7.85 9.61 -9.66
C ALA A 673 -8.53 9.73 -11.04
N GLY A 674 -8.81 8.60 -11.67
CA GLY A 674 -9.49 8.55 -12.98
C GLY A 674 -8.61 8.89 -14.18
N HIS A 675 -7.36 9.34 -13.97
CA HIS A 675 -6.45 9.67 -15.05
C HIS A 675 -5.56 8.48 -15.44
N SER A 676 -5.41 8.29 -16.74
CA SER A 676 -4.49 7.31 -17.32
C SER A 676 -3.18 7.98 -17.72
N TRP A 677 -2.08 7.30 -17.42
CA TRP A 677 -0.72 7.70 -17.75
C TRP A 677 -0.10 6.67 -18.69
N ARG A 678 0.33 7.11 -19.85
CA ARG A 678 1.08 6.33 -20.83
C ARG A 678 2.56 6.41 -20.51
N LEU A 679 3.13 5.31 -20.04
CA LEU A 679 4.56 5.11 -19.87
C LEU A 679 5.18 4.79 -21.23
N VAL A 680 6.18 5.56 -21.66
CA VAL A 680 6.81 5.41 -22.97
C VAL A 680 8.33 5.36 -22.80
N ALA A 681 8.96 4.36 -23.41
CA ALA A 681 10.40 4.28 -23.63
C ALA A 681 10.69 4.53 -25.12
N ARG A 682 11.53 5.52 -25.43
CA ARG A 682 11.87 5.92 -26.81
C ARG A 682 13.36 5.88 -27.07
N GLU A 683 13.74 5.47 -28.27
CA GLU A 683 15.06 5.65 -28.86
C GLU A 683 14.93 6.69 -29.98
N GLY A 684 15.33 7.94 -29.71
CA GLY A 684 14.99 9.08 -30.56
C GLY A 684 13.47 9.25 -30.69
N GLU A 685 12.94 9.16 -31.92
CA GLU A 685 11.50 9.26 -32.22
C GLU A 685 10.77 7.89 -32.14
N ALA A 686 11.50 6.78 -32.11
CA ALA A 686 10.92 5.44 -32.15
C ALA A 686 10.47 4.98 -30.76
N VAL A 687 9.20 4.58 -30.61
CA VAL A 687 8.70 3.95 -29.38
C VAL A 687 9.17 2.51 -29.32
N VAL A 688 10.01 2.21 -28.33
CA VAL A 688 10.59 0.87 -28.11
C VAL A 688 9.64 0.00 -27.30
N ALA A 689 9.02 0.59 -26.28
CA ALA A 689 8.04 -0.07 -25.43
C ALA A 689 7.12 0.96 -24.75
N GLU A 690 5.88 0.57 -24.52
CA GLU A 690 4.89 1.41 -23.85
C GLU A 690 3.91 0.60 -23.01
N ALA A 691 3.40 1.24 -21.95
CA ALA A 691 2.39 0.70 -21.06
C ALA A 691 1.45 1.80 -20.56
N TYR A 692 0.26 1.43 -20.11
CA TYR A 692 -0.61 2.34 -19.36
C TYR A 692 -0.66 1.95 -17.90
N ILE A 693 -0.72 2.97 -17.05
CA ILE A 693 -1.14 2.85 -15.66
C ILE A 693 -2.29 3.83 -15.44
N THR A 694 -3.28 3.46 -14.65
CA THR A 694 -4.46 4.28 -14.36
C THR A 694 -4.58 4.44 -12.85
N GLY A 695 -4.73 5.70 -12.40
CA GLY A 695 -5.12 5.94 -11.01
C GLY A 695 -6.58 5.56 -10.83
N ARG A 696 -6.85 4.69 -9.86
CA ARG A 696 -8.20 4.19 -9.58
C ARG A 696 -9.16 5.37 -9.43
N ALA A 697 -10.22 5.36 -10.24
CA ALA A 697 -11.29 6.34 -10.13
C ALA A 697 -11.85 6.29 -8.71
N THR A 698 -11.83 7.42 -8.02
CA THR A 698 -12.43 7.55 -6.69
C THR A 698 -13.87 7.94 -6.90
N SER A 699 -14.76 6.96 -7.07
CA SER A 699 -16.21 7.20 -7.19
C SER A 699 -16.87 7.59 -5.86
N VAL A 700 -16.10 7.56 -4.76
CA VAL A 700 -16.56 7.94 -3.43
C VAL A 700 -15.51 8.87 -2.83
N ASP A 701 -15.85 10.15 -2.70
CA ASP A 701 -15.05 11.16 -1.98
C ASP A 701 -14.47 10.55 -0.69
N PRO A 702 -13.18 10.76 -0.34
CA PRO A 702 -12.60 10.23 0.89
C PRO A 702 -13.48 10.42 2.14
N GLU A 703 -14.22 11.53 2.21
CA GLU A 703 -15.22 11.82 3.25
C GLU A 703 -16.31 10.74 3.39
N PHE A 704 -16.75 10.16 2.27
CA PHE A 704 -17.82 9.17 2.22
C PHE A 704 -17.31 7.71 2.24
N LYS A 705 -15.99 7.49 2.30
CA LYS A 705 -15.41 6.13 2.46
C LYS A 705 -15.54 5.62 3.90
N ALA A 706 -15.55 6.52 4.89
CA ALA A 706 -15.63 6.19 6.29
C ALA A 706 -17.09 6.02 6.76
N LEU A 707 -17.62 4.80 6.60
CA LEU A 707 -18.98 4.47 7.04
C LEU A 707 -19.16 4.51 8.57
N LYS A 708 -18.06 4.60 9.34
CA LYS A 708 -18.05 4.59 10.80
C LYS A 708 -17.13 5.70 11.34
N ALA A 709 -17.56 6.33 12.43
CA ALA A 709 -16.76 7.29 13.17
C ALA A 709 -15.46 6.65 13.74
N ASP A 710 -14.34 7.37 13.71
CA ASP A 710 -13.05 6.94 14.28
C ASP A 710 -13.03 7.13 15.82
N ARG A 711 -13.86 6.33 16.51
CA ARG A 711 -13.92 6.36 17.98
C ARG A 711 -12.58 6.07 18.64
N ARG A 712 -11.73 5.26 17.99
CA ARG A 712 -10.43 4.88 18.53
C ARG A 712 -9.46 6.05 18.47
N GLY A 713 -9.36 6.72 17.32
CA GLY A 713 -8.52 7.91 17.15
C GLY A 713 -8.95 9.03 18.12
N LEU A 714 -10.26 9.29 18.23
CA LEU A 714 -10.78 10.27 19.20
C LEU A 714 -10.47 9.91 20.65
N ALA A 715 -10.57 8.63 21.03
CA ALA A 715 -10.23 8.18 22.38
C ALA A 715 -8.73 8.31 22.68
N GLU A 716 -7.86 8.02 21.72
CA GLU A 716 -6.41 8.18 21.84
C GLU A 716 -6.05 9.68 22.07
N ILE A 717 -6.66 10.60 21.32
CA ILE A 717 -6.45 12.04 21.47
C ILE A 717 -7.03 12.56 22.80
N ALA A 718 -8.24 12.14 23.18
CA ALA A 718 -8.84 12.47 24.47
C ALA A 718 -7.92 12.04 25.64
N ALA A 719 -7.41 10.81 25.60
CA ALA A 719 -6.53 10.28 26.64
C ALA A 719 -5.22 11.07 26.76
N ALA A 720 -4.62 11.47 25.62
CA ALA A 720 -3.42 12.32 25.59
C ALA A 720 -3.64 13.68 26.27
N SER A 721 -4.86 14.24 26.16
CA SER A 721 -5.26 15.50 26.79
C SER A 721 -5.63 15.40 28.28
N GLY A 722 -5.70 14.19 28.84
CA GLY A 722 -6.34 13.96 30.15
C GLY A 722 -7.86 14.17 30.14
N GLY A 723 -8.48 14.17 28.96
CA GLY A 723 -9.91 14.26 28.72
C GLY A 723 -10.57 12.89 28.53
N THR A 724 -11.71 12.83 27.83
CA THR A 724 -12.50 11.59 27.72
C THR A 724 -13.36 11.51 26.46
N LEU A 725 -13.77 10.31 26.07
CA LEU A 725 -14.77 10.10 25.03
C LEU A 725 -16.16 10.03 25.67
N ILE A 726 -17.07 10.93 25.28
CA ILE A 726 -18.44 11.00 25.81
C ILE A 726 -19.35 10.13 24.94
N ASP A 727 -20.20 9.32 25.57
CA ASP A 727 -21.25 8.60 24.84
C ASP A 727 -22.45 9.53 24.57
N PRO A 728 -22.82 9.82 23.31
CA PRO A 728 -23.91 10.74 22.99
C PRO A 728 -25.28 10.29 23.53
N ASP A 729 -25.49 8.99 23.72
CA ASP A 729 -26.75 8.43 24.22
C ASP A 729 -26.72 8.24 25.75
N GLY A 730 -25.57 8.44 26.39
CA GLY A 730 -25.33 8.27 27.81
C GLY A 730 -25.50 9.56 28.62
N ARG A 731 -25.53 9.42 29.95
CA ARG A 731 -25.38 10.56 30.88
C ARG A 731 -23.90 10.79 31.16
N PHE A 732 -23.45 12.03 31.00
CA PHE A 732 -22.09 12.44 31.32
C PHE A 732 -22.07 13.42 32.49
N ASP A 733 -21.21 13.18 33.47
CA ASP A 733 -21.08 14.03 34.65
C ASP A 733 -19.99 15.09 34.42
N TYR A 734 -20.43 16.23 33.89
CA TYR A 734 -19.56 17.38 33.62
C TYR A 734 -18.93 17.96 34.91
N ALA A 735 -19.62 17.87 36.04
CA ALA A 735 -19.15 18.44 37.31
C ALA A 735 -17.98 17.65 37.89
N ASN A 736 -17.98 16.32 37.74
CA ASN A 736 -16.84 15.49 38.14
C ASN A 736 -15.66 15.61 37.15
N TRP A 737 -15.95 15.80 35.87
CA TRP A 737 -14.91 15.95 34.84
C TRP A 737 -14.15 17.28 34.95
N LEU A 738 -14.87 18.37 35.24
CA LEU A 738 -14.35 19.72 35.48
C LEU A 738 -14.75 20.22 36.87
N PRO A 739 -14.04 19.78 37.93
CA PRO A 739 -14.37 20.16 39.29
C PRO A 739 -14.14 21.66 39.50
N ARG A 740 -15.08 22.30 40.20
CA ARG A 740 -14.91 23.68 40.65
C ARG A 740 -13.92 23.74 41.80
N TYR A 741 -12.91 24.57 41.66
CA TYR A 741 -12.02 24.90 42.77
C TYR A 741 -12.41 26.27 43.30
N PRO A 742 -13.08 26.35 44.46
CA PRO A 742 -13.32 27.63 45.10
C PRO A 742 -11.96 28.26 45.38
N SER A 743 -11.73 29.42 44.79
CA SER A 743 -10.52 30.20 45.04
C SER A 743 -10.86 31.26 46.07
N GLU A 744 -10.20 31.16 47.22
CA GLU A 744 -10.38 32.14 48.30
C GLU A 744 -9.51 33.35 47.99
N VAL A 745 -10.14 34.40 47.46
CA VAL A 745 -9.44 35.66 47.19
C VAL A 745 -9.51 36.49 48.48
N VAL A 746 -8.41 36.49 49.24
CA VAL A 746 -8.27 37.34 50.42
C VAL A 746 -7.94 38.76 49.97
N GLN A 747 -8.91 39.66 50.08
CA GLN A 747 -8.66 41.09 49.93
C GLN A 747 -8.35 41.70 51.29
N THR A 748 -7.11 42.18 51.46
CA THR A 748 -6.69 42.92 52.67
C THR A 748 -6.83 44.42 52.44
N GLU A 749 -7.83 45.05 53.05
CA GLU A 749 -7.94 46.51 53.09
C GLU A 749 -7.25 47.04 54.36
N ARG A 750 -6.35 48.02 54.21
CA ARG A 750 -5.63 48.64 55.35
C ARG A 750 -6.04 50.10 55.47
N LYS A 751 -6.77 50.43 56.54
CA LYS A 751 -7.22 51.80 56.82
C LYS A 751 -6.45 52.41 58.00
N ALA A 752 -5.65 53.43 57.74
CA ALA A 752 -4.92 54.15 58.78
C ALA A 752 -5.86 55.04 59.60
N LEU A 753 -6.01 54.76 60.91
CA LEU A 753 -6.90 55.52 61.80
C LEU A 753 -6.25 56.82 62.32
N TRP A 754 -4.92 56.88 62.36
CA TRP A 754 -4.17 58.03 62.86
C TRP A 754 -4.18 59.24 61.92
N HIS A 755 -4.39 59.03 60.62
CA HIS A 755 -4.39 60.08 59.58
C HIS A 755 -5.82 60.45 59.16
N THR A 756 -6.67 60.74 60.14
CA THR A 756 -8.07 61.14 59.88
C THR A 756 -8.29 62.60 60.24
N SER A 757 -9.09 63.32 59.45
CA SER A 757 -9.34 64.77 59.61
C SER A 757 -9.88 65.15 61.01
N TRP A 758 -10.65 64.28 61.65
CA TRP A 758 -11.18 64.51 63.00
C TRP A 758 -10.09 64.49 64.08
N VAL A 759 -9.05 63.65 63.96
CA VAL A 759 -7.94 63.59 64.91
C VAL A 759 -7.18 64.93 64.92
N PHE A 760 -6.95 65.48 63.73
CA PHE A 760 -6.36 66.81 63.57
C PHE A 760 -7.26 67.90 64.15
N GLY A 761 -8.58 67.80 63.93
CA GLY A 761 -9.57 68.72 64.53
C GLY A 761 -9.54 68.72 66.06
N ILE A 762 -9.39 67.55 66.70
CA ILE A 762 -9.27 67.46 68.17
C ILE A 762 -7.95 68.05 68.66
N LEU A 763 -6.82 67.77 68.01
CA LEU A 763 -5.53 68.39 68.36
C LEU A 763 -5.58 69.91 68.26
N LEU A 764 -6.17 70.43 67.17
CA LEU A 764 -6.36 71.86 66.97
C LEU A 764 -7.30 72.45 68.04
N GLY A 765 -8.40 71.76 68.37
CA GLY A 765 -9.32 72.15 69.42
C GLY A 765 -8.65 72.24 70.79
N LEU A 766 -7.86 71.23 71.17
CA LEU A 766 -7.08 71.22 72.43
C LEU A 766 -6.09 72.39 72.48
N PHE A 767 -5.42 72.68 71.37
CA PHE A 767 -4.51 73.83 71.26
C PHE A 767 -5.25 75.17 71.37
N LEU A 768 -6.39 75.32 70.71
CA LEU A 768 -7.22 76.54 70.79
C LEU A 768 -7.77 76.76 72.20
N VAL A 769 -8.22 75.70 72.88
CA VAL A 769 -8.64 75.76 74.28
C VAL A 769 -7.47 76.16 75.17
N GLU A 770 -6.28 75.58 74.95
CA GLU A 770 -5.06 75.96 75.68
C GLU A 770 -4.75 77.46 75.49
N LEU A 771 -4.82 77.98 74.27
CA LEU A 771 -4.59 79.40 73.96
C LEU A 771 -5.64 80.32 74.59
N LEU A 772 -6.92 79.96 74.52
CA LEU A 772 -8.01 80.73 75.13
C LEU A 772 -7.83 80.83 76.65
N VAL A 773 -7.51 79.72 77.31
CA VAL A 773 -7.26 79.67 78.76
C VAL A 773 -5.99 80.45 79.12
N ARG A 774 -4.97 80.42 78.27
CA ARG A 774 -3.77 81.25 78.44
C ARG A 774 -4.06 82.74 78.32
N ARG A 775 -4.88 83.15 77.34
CA ARG A 775 -5.29 84.54 77.13
C ARG A 775 -6.17 85.07 78.27
N LEU A 776 -7.14 84.27 78.73
CA LEU A 776 -8.02 84.63 79.86
C LEU A 776 -7.25 84.83 81.17
N ASN A 777 -6.12 84.14 81.33
CA ASN A 777 -5.25 84.24 82.50
C ASN A 777 -4.02 85.15 82.28
N ARG A 778 -3.97 85.95 81.20
CA ARG A 778 -2.89 86.91 80.86
C ARG A 778 -1.48 86.29 80.80
N MET A 779 -1.36 85.11 80.21
CA MET A 779 -0.06 84.44 79.96
C MET A 779 0.51 84.67 78.56
N ILE A 780 -0.24 85.33 77.67
CA ILE A 780 0.14 85.72 76.29
C ILE A 780 -0.07 87.22 76.15
#